data_AF-A0AAU4JPB8-F1
#
_entry.id   AF-A0AAU4JPB8-F1
#
_cell.length_a   1.000
_cell.length_b   1.000
_cell.length_c   1.000
_cell.angle_alpha   90.00
_cell.angle_beta   90.00
_cell.angle_gamma   90.00
#
_symmetry.space_group_name_H-M   'P 1'
#
loop_
_entity.id
_entity.type
_entity.pdbx_description
1 polymer ?
#
loop_
_entity_poly.entity_id
_entity_poly.type
_entity_poly.pdbx_seq_one_letter_code
_entity_poly.pdbx_strand_id
1 'polypeptide(L)'
;MADNTTNAPTYDEPVGRSGNGRTVPTPRTNPVLSLDDGDPADLATIGVEEEFHVVDLHTRELVPRAGELLDRLPAASFTAELHRSVVETNTAVCRTLDEIRAELTGLRQAAVQVADRAGLGIVAAGTVPLRADGDPSVTPTSRYRRMLDEYQMLAREQLICGAQVHVGVTDRDLAVAVTRRVQPWLPVLLALSTSSPYWMGQDSGYASVRSLVWQRWPTAGDPGEVTSAADHEALVAELISSETITDPAMIYFDVRPSAHVPTVELRVTDANADVETIVLLTGLFRALVRREVAALRAGVERTAVRPPVLRAAVWRAARSGLEGDLLDLPRSARPVPAAQAVRRLVTDLRPQLEATGDWEQVSELTRYALERGSSAARQRRAYERRGRLADVVDLLLDETRGRVRGPLPGAPTPPVLPTYADAGDEVFGPAGPQPAYAPMLAALRQLGAGVLRQREHDRDEEQRARGVTFSVAGEASTRLFPVDLVPRVVPAADWRTLRTGLVQRARALDAFLRDVYADRAVVADGVVPAWVVESSPGLRPTGALMGRRGTRAQVSGTDLVRDPDGGWYVLEDNLRVPSGIGYAVQNRRLTQAVLPELPVPEDLLPADETPAMLYRALVAAAPAAADDPAVVVLSGGPGDPAWFEHRLLADEMGVPLTETSDLLVEEGRVRLVREGCRREVDVIYLRMDEEALLHAPGADGVPLGWPLLAAVHAGRLTLANALGNGVGDDKALYAYVPRLIEYYLGEKPLLGDVPTYLCGLPEQRAEVLGRLDELVLKPVDGYGGDRVVIGPRAEAEELDAVREQILAAPHRWIAQEMIALTTHPVFDGTALAPRHVDLRAFVFLGDTAEVAPVALTRVAPAGSMIVNSSRGGGSKDTWLLGGADEPSV
;
A
#
# COMPACT_ATOMS: atom_id res chain seq x y z
N MET A 1 33.18 -16.67 57.35
CA MET A 1 32.10 -16.51 56.36
C MET A 1 32.75 -16.57 54.99
N ALA A 2 32.26 -17.52 54.20
CA ALA A 2 32.65 -17.91 52.84
C ALA A 2 32.80 -16.75 51.83
N ASP A 3 33.49 -16.90 50.70
CA ASP A 3 34.59 -17.77 50.28
C ASP A 3 35.17 -17.12 49.02
N ASN A 4 36.45 -17.37 48.78
CA ASN A 4 37.32 -16.72 47.82
C ASN A 4 37.78 -17.79 46.81
N THR A 5 37.77 -17.54 45.49
CA THR A 5 38.50 -18.43 44.57
C THR A 5 39.15 -17.66 43.44
N THR A 6 40.43 -17.36 43.63
CA THR A 6 41.41 -17.11 42.59
C THR A 6 42.59 -18.08 42.73
N ASN A 7 43.16 -18.40 41.58
CA ASN A 7 44.49 -18.95 41.30
C ASN A 7 44.70 -20.47 41.15
N ALA A 8 45.34 -20.73 40.00
CA ALA A 8 45.89 -21.97 39.46
C ALA A 8 47.01 -22.59 40.32
N PRO A 9 47.56 -23.73 39.86
CA PRO A 9 48.97 -24.02 40.01
C PRO A 9 49.70 -24.32 38.68
N THR A 10 50.94 -23.85 38.64
CA THR A 10 52.11 -24.22 37.83
C THR A 10 52.57 -25.66 38.17
N TYR A 11 53.42 -26.42 37.46
CA TYR A 11 54.74 -26.23 36.84
C TYR A 11 55.06 -27.52 36.00
N ASP A 12 55.80 -27.44 34.90
CA ASP A 12 57.17 -27.99 34.75
C ASP A 12 57.63 -28.18 33.29
N GLU A 13 58.80 -27.60 33.01
CA GLU A 13 59.71 -27.77 31.87
C GLU A 13 60.53 -29.09 32.05
N PRO A 14 61.41 -29.61 31.13
CA PRO A 14 62.49 -28.81 30.53
C PRO A 14 63.21 -29.29 29.21
N VAL A 15 64.14 -28.42 28.78
CA VAL A 15 65.42 -28.63 28.04
C VAL A 15 65.44 -28.72 26.50
N GLY A 16 66.15 -27.76 25.88
CA GLY A 16 66.94 -28.03 24.66
C GLY A 16 67.32 -26.83 23.79
N ARG A 17 68.34 -26.05 24.20
CA ARG A 17 68.92 -24.91 23.45
C ARG A 17 69.58 -25.31 22.11
N SER A 18 69.43 -24.47 21.08
CA SER A 18 70.58 -23.82 20.42
C SER A 18 70.12 -22.57 19.65
N GLY A 19 70.78 -21.44 19.90
CA GLY A 19 70.45 -20.15 19.30
C GLY A 19 71.20 -19.90 18.01
N ASN A 20 70.62 -19.03 17.17
CA ASN A 20 71.39 -18.00 16.47
C ASN A 20 70.46 -16.82 16.17
N GLY A 21 70.94 -15.62 16.54
CA GLY A 21 70.17 -14.41 16.55
C GLY A 21 69.62 -14.01 15.18
N ARG A 22 68.40 -13.47 15.20
CA ARG A 22 67.85 -12.69 14.10
C ARG A 22 67.30 -11.39 14.65
N THR A 23 67.91 -10.32 14.18
CA THR A 23 67.50 -8.92 14.28
C THR A 23 66.00 -8.77 13.98
N VAL A 24 65.33 -8.00 14.84
CA VAL A 24 63.98 -7.47 14.57
C VAL A 24 64.07 -6.57 13.34
N PRO A 25 63.34 -6.82 12.24
CA PRO A 25 63.27 -5.87 11.13
C PRO A 25 62.38 -4.70 11.55
N THR A 26 62.94 -3.50 11.44
CA THR A 26 62.19 -2.24 11.34
C THR A 26 61.18 -2.28 10.19
N PRO A 27 60.10 -1.48 10.23
CA PRO A 27 59.07 -1.51 9.21
C PRO A 27 59.67 -1.11 7.87
N ARG A 28 59.62 -2.02 6.90
CA ARG A 28 59.90 -1.68 5.50
C ARG A 28 58.76 -0.81 5.03
N THR A 29 59.07 0.45 4.72
CA THR A 29 58.27 1.29 3.85
C THR A 29 57.97 0.53 2.56
N ASN A 30 56.68 0.31 2.28
CA ASN A 30 56.22 -0.34 1.05
C ASN A 30 56.83 0.38 -0.17
N PRO A 31 57.44 -0.34 -1.13
CA PRO A 31 57.67 0.24 -2.43
C PRO A 31 56.31 0.47 -3.10
N VAL A 32 56.11 1.68 -3.60
CA VAL A 32 54.98 2.04 -4.47
C VAL A 32 54.97 1.05 -5.64
N LEU A 33 53.91 0.26 -5.75
CA LEU A 33 53.70 -0.66 -6.88
C LEU A 33 53.58 0.17 -8.17
N SER A 34 54.45 -0.11 -9.12
CA SER A 34 54.31 0.35 -10.51
C SER A 34 53.13 -0.41 -11.12
N LEU A 35 52.00 0.28 -11.29
CA LEU A 35 50.85 -0.21 -12.04
C LEU A 35 51.16 0.04 -13.53
N ASP A 36 51.84 -0.91 -14.19
CA ASP A 36 52.03 -0.84 -15.65
C ASP A 36 50.67 -0.91 -16.36
N ASP A 37 50.57 -0.17 -17.48
CA ASP A 37 49.39 0.00 -18.31
C ASP A 37 48.94 -1.32 -18.96
N GLY A 38 48.15 -2.12 -18.25
CA GLY A 38 47.44 -3.26 -18.84
C GLY A 38 46.43 -2.81 -19.90
N ASP A 39 46.24 -3.64 -20.93
CA ASP A 39 45.39 -3.35 -22.09
C ASP A 39 43.97 -2.95 -21.65
N PRO A 40 43.43 -1.79 -22.08
CA PRO A 40 42.04 -1.40 -21.81
C PRO A 40 41.00 -2.44 -22.24
N ALA A 41 41.37 -3.39 -23.11
CA ALA A 41 40.54 -4.52 -23.52
C ALA A 41 40.22 -5.54 -22.41
N ASP A 42 41.11 -5.75 -21.43
CA ASP A 42 40.93 -6.79 -20.41
C ASP A 42 39.92 -6.37 -19.32
N LEU A 43 39.85 -5.06 -19.03
CA LEU A 43 38.87 -4.42 -18.13
C LEU A 43 37.47 -4.25 -18.78
N ALA A 44 37.26 -4.82 -19.97
CA ALA A 44 36.00 -4.74 -20.70
C ALA A 44 35.23 -6.08 -20.74
N THR A 45 35.90 -7.19 -20.40
CA THR A 45 35.30 -8.52 -20.49
C THR A 45 34.33 -8.81 -19.34
N ILE A 46 33.22 -9.47 -19.67
CA ILE A 46 32.14 -9.82 -18.77
C ILE A 46 31.68 -11.26 -19.02
N GLY A 47 31.27 -11.93 -17.95
CA GLY A 47 30.66 -13.26 -18.01
C GLY A 47 29.61 -13.40 -16.91
N VAL A 48 28.62 -14.26 -17.15
CA VAL A 48 27.54 -14.51 -16.19
C VAL A 48 27.38 -16.01 -15.98
N GLU A 49 27.23 -16.40 -14.72
CA GLU A 49 26.83 -17.74 -14.32
C GLU A 49 25.37 -17.65 -13.80
N GLU A 50 24.48 -18.53 -14.24
CA GLU A 50 23.09 -18.58 -13.77
C GLU A 50 22.74 -19.98 -13.28
N GLU A 51 22.15 -20.04 -12.09
CA GLU A 51 21.59 -21.27 -11.52
C GLU A 51 20.06 -21.31 -11.69
N PHE A 52 19.54 -22.48 -12.07
CA PHE A 52 18.12 -22.72 -12.32
C PHE A 52 17.59 -23.87 -11.49
N HIS A 53 16.45 -23.66 -10.85
CA HIS A 53 15.67 -24.72 -10.22
C HIS A 53 14.95 -25.56 -11.27
N VAL A 54 14.89 -26.89 -11.07
CA VAL A 54 14.15 -27.83 -11.91
C VAL A 54 12.84 -28.19 -11.24
N VAL A 55 11.73 -27.92 -11.94
CA VAL A 55 10.36 -28.17 -11.45
C VAL A 55 9.59 -29.13 -12.34
N ASP A 56 8.64 -29.85 -11.77
CA ASP A 56 7.70 -30.68 -12.55
C ASP A 56 6.59 -29.82 -13.16
N LEU A 57 6.34 -29.93 -14.47
CA LEU A 57 5.33 -29.10 -15.16
C LEU A 57 3.89 -29.51 -14.85
N HIS A 58 3.66 -30.63 -14.16
CA HIS A 58 2.33 -31.03 -13.70
C HIS A 58 2.11 -30.54 -12.26
N THR A 59 3.02 -30.84 -11.32
CA THR A 59 2.82 -30.52 -9.90
C THR A 59 3.31 -29.12 -9.51
N ARG A 60 4.17 -28.50 -10.32
CA ARG A 60 4.88 -27.22 -10.04
C ARG A 60 5.90 -27.32 -8.90
N GLU A 61 6.17 -28.53 -8.42
CA GLU A 61 7.09 -28.75 -7.32
C GLU A 61 8.54 -28.83 -7.82
N LEU A 62 9.46 -28.35 -7.00
CA LEU A 62 10.88 -28.60 -7.13
C LEU A 62 11.16 -30.11 -7.12
N VAL A 63 11.92 -30.62 -8.10
CA VAL A 63 12.24 -32.04 -8.24
C VAL A 63 13.73 -32.29 -8.49
N PRO A 64 14.30 -33.39 -7.94
CA PRO A 64 15.73 -33.71 -8.07
C PRO A 64 16.07 -34.40 -9.41
N ARG A 65 15.64 -33.81 -10.53
CA ARG A 65 15.75 -34.40 -11.89
C ARG A 65 16.67 -33.62 -12.84
N ALA A 66 17.57 -32.77 -12.32
CA ALA A 66 18.52 -32.00 -13.14
C ALA A 66 19.44 -32.88 -14.01
N GLY A 67 19.80 -34.08 -13.54
CA GLY A 67 20.62 -35.03 -14.32
C GLY A 67 20.00 -35.40 -15.67
N GLU A 68 18.68 -35.50 -15.76
CA GLU A 68 17.98 -35.80 -17.03
C GLU A 68 18.11 -34.69 -18.07
N LEU A 69 18.31 -33.45 -17.61
CA LEU A 69 18.57 -32.29 -18.47
C LEU A 69 20.04 -32.26 -18.87
N LEU A 70 20.95 -32.42 -17.90
CA LEU A 70 22.39 -32.34 -18.10
C LEU A 70 22.92 -33.41 -19.08
N ASP A 71 22.34 -34.62 -19.07
CA ASP A 71 22.68 -35.69 -20.02
C ASP A 71 22.41 -35.31 -21.49
N ARG A 72 21.58 -34.28 -21.73
CA ARG A 72 21.15 -33.81 -23.05
C ARG A 72 21.59 -32.38 -23.38
N LEU A 73 22.22 -31.70 -22.43
CA LEU A 73 22.72 -30.34 -22.59
C LEU A 73 24.23 -30.35 -22.82
N PRO A 74 24.79 -29.34 -23.52
CA PRO A 74 26.23 -29.28 -23.77
C PRO A 74 27.02 -29.12 -22.45
N ALA A 75 27.83 -30.13 -22.10
CA ALA A 75 28.63 -30.11 -20.87
C ALA A 75 29.65 -28.96 -20.78
N ALA A 76 29.93 -28.28 -21.89
CA ALA A 76 30.80 -27.10 -21.92
C ALA A 76 30.13 -25.85 -21.32
N SER A 77 28.80 -25.79 -21.30
CA SER A 77 28.02 -24.62 -20.86
C SER A 77 27.06 -24.93 -19.71
N PHE A 78 26.85 -26.21 -19.39
CA PHE A 78 25.91 -26.67 -18.37
C PHE A 78 26.59 -27.63 -17.40
N THR A 79 26.47 -27.35 -16.11
CA THR A 79 27.11 -28.09 -15.01
C THR A 79 26.11 -28.54 -13.95
N ALA A 80 26.46 -29.61 -13.24
CA ALA A 80 25.70 -30.11 -12.10
C ALA A 80 26.09 -29.37 -10.83
N GLU A 81 25.09 -28.97 -10.04
CA GLU A 81 25.29 -28.30 -8.75
C GLU A 81 25.11 -29.23 -7.54
N LEU A 82 25.30 -28.70 -6.33
CA LEU A 82 25.19 -29.44 -5.05
C LEU A 82 23.90 -30.27 -4.98
N HIS A 83 22.76 -29.68 -5.31
CA HIS A 83 21.46 -30.33 -5.30
C HIS A 83 21.07 -30.83 -6.69
N ARG A 84 20.50 -32.03 -6.77
CA ARG A 84 20.01 -32.62 -8.04
C ARG A 84 18.80 -31.89 -8.63
N SER A 85 18.35 -30.82 -8.00
CA SER A 85 17.28 -29.94 -8.48
C SER A 85 17.81 -28.66 -9.13
N VAL A 86 19.13 -28.50 -9.29
CA VAL A 86 19.73 -27.28 -9.85
C VAL A 86 20.54 -27.59 -11.10
N VAL A 87 20.39 -26.76 -12.12
CA VAL A 87 21.24 -26.72 -13.32
C VAL A 87 21.94 -25.36 -13.35
N GLU A 88 23.25 -25.36 -13.52
CA GLU A 88 24.04 -24.13 -13.66
C GLU A 88 24.44 -23.94 -15.12
N THR A 89 24.50 -22.68 -15.54
CA THR A 89 24.93 -22.28 -16.89
C THR A 89 26.01 -21.23 -16.85
N ASN A 90 26.90 -21.26 -17.83
CA ASN A 90 28.01 -20.33 -17.96
C ASN A 90 28.00 -19.68 -19.35
N THR A 91 27.95 -18.35 -19.42
CA THR A 91 28.09 -17.64 -20.70
C THR A 91 29.52 -17.76 -21.24
N ALA A 92 29.69 -17.57 -22.55
CA ALA A 92 31.00 -17.22 -23.09
C ALA A 92 31.50 -15.88 -22.50
N VAL A 93 32.81 -15.62 -22.64
CA VAL A 93 33.39 -14.31 -22.29
C VAL A 93 32.94 -13.28 -23.32
N CYS A 94 32.15 -12.30 -22.88
CA CYS A 94 31.55 -11.26 -23.71
C CYS A 94 32.24 -9.91 -23.50
N ARG A 95 32.03 -8.98 -24.42
CA ARG A 95 32.51 -7.58 -24.37
C ARG A 95 31.39 -6.56 -24.35
N THR A 96 30.18 -6.93 -24.75
CA THR A 96 29.01 -6.05 -24.75
C THR A 96 27.86 -6.65 -23.97
N LEU A 97 26.98 -5.78 -23.47
CA LEU A 97 25.75 -6.22 -22.79
C LEU A 97 24.77 -6.89 -23.75
N ASP A 98 24.81 -6.57 -25.04
CA ASP A 98 24.02 -7.24 -26.08
C ASP A 98 24.48 -8.68 -26.32
N GLU A 99 25.81 -8.93 -26.33
CA GLU A 99 26.37 -10.28 -26.36
C GLU A 99 25.92 -11.09 -25.13
N ILE A 100 25.99 -10.49 -23.93
CA ILE A 100 25.49 -11.13 -22.69
C ILE A 100 24.00 -11.46 -22.82
N ARG A 101 23.16 -10.51 -23.26
CA ARG A 101 21.72 -10.75 -23.44
C ARG A 101 21.47 -11.92 -24.40
N ALA A 102 22.20 -11.97 -25.51
CA ALA A 102 22.07 -13.02 -26.51
C ALA A 102 22.46 -14.40 -25.96
N GLU A 103 23.62 -14.48 -25.28
CA GLU A 103 24.11 -15.72 -24.65
C GLU A 103 23.14 -16.23 -23.58
N LEU A 104 22.72 -15.38 -22.65
CA LEU A 104 21.75 -15.74 -21.59
C LEU A 104 20.43 -16.24 -22.19
N THR A 105 19.91 -15.54 -23.19
CA THR A 105 18.67 -15.94 -23.87
C THR A 105 18.84 -17.29 -24.57
N GLY A 106 19.96 -17.50 -25.26
CA GLY A 106 20.27 -18.75 -25.96
C GLY A 106 20.40 -19.94 -25.02
N LEU A 107 21.15 -19.78 -23.92
CA LEU A 107 21.33 -20.82 -22.90
C LEU A 107 20.01 -21.19 -22.22
N ARG A 108 19.22 -20.19 -21.81
CA ARG A 108 17.88 -20.42 -21.25
C ARG A 108 16.97 -21.15 -22.22
N GLN A 109 16.95 -20.76 -23.50
CA GLN A 109 16.14 -21.43 -24.51
C GLN A 109 16.57 -22.88 -24.73
N ALA A 110 17.87 -23.17 -24.76
CA ALA A 110 18.37 -24.54 -24.88
C ALA A 110 17.91 -25.42 -23.69
N ALA A 111 18.04 -24.90 -22.47
CA ALA A 111 17.60 -25.61 -21.27
C ALA A 111 16.08 -25.82 -21.22
N VAL A 112 15.29 -24.78 -21.54
CA VAL A 112 13.82 -24.86 -21.64
C VAL A 112 13.40 -25.94 -22.64
N GLN A 113 14.00 -25.97 -23.84
CA GLN A 113 13.65 -26.94 -24.88
C GLN A 113 13.92 -28.39 -24.44
N VAL A 114 15.01 -28.63 -23.71
CA VAL A 114 15.33 -29.96 -23.17
C VAL A 114 14.37 -30.32 -22.03
N ALA A 115 14.07 -29.37 -21.14
CA ALA A 115 13.19 -29.59 -20.00
C ALA A 115 11.75 -29.88 -20.41
N ASP A 116 11.17 -29.07 -21.30
CA ASP A 116 9.78 -29.21 -21.75
C ASP A 116 9.53 -30.62 -22.35
N ARG A 117 10.51 -31.18 -23.08
CA ARG A 117 10.43 -32.55 -23.64
C ARG A 117 10.43 -33.65 -22.59
N ALA A 118 10.94 -33.37 -21.39
CA ALA A 118 10.98 -34.30 -20.26
C ALA A 118 9.80 -34.11 -19.29
N GLY A 119 8.85 -33.21 -19.60
CA GLY A 119 7.76 -32.82 -18.68
C GLY A 119 8.26 -31.96 -17.50
N LEU A 120 9.44 -31.37 -17.63
CA LEU A 120 10.10 -30.55 -16.62
C LEU A 120 10.16 -29.08 -17.06
N GLY A 121 10.30 -28.18 -16.10
CA GLY A 121 10.56 -26.76 -16.33
C GLY A 121 11.83 -26.32 -15.61
N ILE A 122 12.44 -25.24 -16.09
CA ILE A 122 13.52 -24.54 -15.38
C ILE A 122 13.04 -23.17 -14.91
N VAL A 123 13.44 -22.79 -13.70
CA VAL A 123 13.05 -21.54 -13.05
C VAL A 123 14.29 -20.80 -12.56
N ALA A 124 14.50 -19.57 -13.02
CA ALA A 124 15.49 -18.66 -12.46
C ALA A 124 14.85 -17.83 -11.33
N ALA A 125 15.10 -18.23 -10.08
CA ALA A 125 14.66 -17.50 -8.90
C ALA A 125 15.53 -17.90 -7.71
N GLY A 126 15.67 -17.03 -6.72
CA GLY A 126 16.43 -17.35 -5.52
C GLY A 126 15.90 -18.61 -4.81
N THR A 127 14.58 -18.81 -4.81
CA THR A 127 13.88 -20.01 -4.31
C THR A 127 12.63 -20.29 -5.15
N VAL A 128 12.14 -21.54 -5.09
CA VAL A 128 10.83 -21.93 -5.63
C VAL A 128 9.87 -22.22 -4.47
N PRO A 129 8.61 -21.74 -4.51
CA PRO A 129 7.69 -21.85 -3.37
C PRO A 129 7.21 -23.27 -3.07
N LEU A 130 7.11 -24.14 -4.07
CA LEU A 130 6.57 -25.49 -3.96
C LEU A 130 7.68 -26.54 -4.06
N ARG A 131 7.63 -27.55 -3.19
CA ARG A 131 8.54 -28.69 -3.17
C ARG A 131 7.77 -29.96 -2.83
N ALA A 132 8.20 -31.09 -3.39
CA ALA A 132 7.66 -32.40 -3.02
C ALA A 132 8.17 -32.84 -1.64
N ASP A 133 7.40 -33.67 -0.95
CA ASP A 133 7.80 -34.27 0.34
C ASP A 133 8.94 -35.29 0.13
N GLY A 134 10.11 -35.04 0.73
CA GLY A 134 11.29 -35.90 0.64
C GLY A 134 12.60 -35.19 1.02
N ASP A 135 13.65 -35.96 1.29
CA ASP A 135 15.01 -35.42 1.55
C ASP A 135 15.58 -34.86 0.23
N PRO A 136 16.06 -33.60 0.18
CA PRO A 136 16.70 -33.06 -1.01
C PRO A 136 17.92 -33.90 -1.39
N SER A 137 17.78 -34.69 -2.45
CA SER A 137 18.85 -35.61 -2.84
C SER A 137 20.03 -34.81 -3.40
N VAL A 138 21.15 -34.87 -2.68
CA VAL A 138 22.42 -34.26 -3.06
C VAL A 138 23.04 -35.00 -4.25
N THR A 139 23.71 -34.26 -5.15
CA THR A 139 24.40 -34.82 -6.31
C THR A 139 25.49 -35.80 -5.85
N PRO A 140 25.58 -37.03 -6.39
CA PRO A 140 26.36 -38.13 -5.81
C PRO A 140 27.88 -38.04 -6.07
N THR A 141 28.48 -36.86 -5.88
CA THR A 141 29.94 -36.69 -5.85
C THR A 141 30.48 -36.89 -4.44
N SER A 142 31.74 -37.30 -4.31
CA SER A 142 32.41 -37.46 -3.01
C SER A 142 32.45 -36.16 -2.21
N ARG A 143 32.60 -35.02 -2.89
CA ARG A 143 32.61 -33.67 -2.30
C ARG A 143 31.26 -33.32 -1.67
N TYR A 144 30.17 -33.50 -2.40
CA TYR A 144 28.85 -33.07 -1.94
C TYR A 144 28.27 -33.96 -0.84
N ARG A 145 28.56 -35.26 -0.86
CA ARG A 145 28.23 -36.15 0.28
C ARG A 145 28.95 -35.72 1.56
N ARG A 146 30.23 -35.35 1.45
CA ARG A 146 31.00 -34.83 2.57
C ARG A 146 30.40 -33.53 3.11
N MET A 147 30.00 -32.61 2.23
CA MET A 147 29.33 -31.37 2.67
C MET A 147 28.02 -31.64 3.43
N LEU A 148 27.23 -32.64 3.00
CA LEU A 148 26.01 -33.03 3.72
C LEU A 148 26.34 -33.59 5.12
N ASP A 149 27.39 -34.41 5.22
CA ASP A 149 27.84 -35.00 6.49
C ASP A 149 28.46 -33.97 7.45
N GLU A 150 29.19 -32.97 6.94
CA GLU A 150 29.90 -31.99 7.75
C GLU A 150 29.02 -30.79 8.15
N TYR A 151 28.21 -30.25 7.23
CA TYR A 151 27.44 -29.01 7.45
C TYR A 151 25.95 -29.24 7.74
N GLN A 152 25.48 -30.48 7.64
CA GLN A 152 24.16 -30.95 8.09
C GLN A 152 23.00 -30.04 7.64
N MET A 153 22.39 -29.29 8.56
CA MET A 153 21.24 -28.43 8.32
C MET A 153 21.50 -27.43 7.19
N LEU A 154 22.70 -26.82 7.12
CA LEU A 154 23.01 -25.81 6.11
C LEU A 154 23.01 -26.40 4.69
N ALA A 155 23.57 -27.61 4.54
CA ALA A 155 23.60 -28.30 3.25
C ALA A 155 22.18 -28.73 2.80
N ARG A 156 21.34 -29.22 3.74
CA ARG A 156 19.94 -29.61 3.44
C ARG A 156 19.06 -28.42 3.07
N GLU A 157 19.32 -27.26 3.67
CA GLU A 157 18.54 -26.04 3.42
C GLU A 157 19.10 -25.19 2.27
N GLN A 158 20.19 -25.60 1.61
CA GLN A 158 20.77 -24.88 0.47
C GLN A 158 19.99 -25.10 -0.84
N LEU A 159 18.66 -24.96 -0.80
CA LEU A 159 17.77 -25.02 -1.97
C LEU A 159 17.60 -23.63 -2.57
N ILE A 160 18.72 -22.99 -2.90
CA ILE A 160 18.78 -21.60 -3.36
C ILE A 160 19.54 -21.51 -4.68
N CYS A 161 19.16 -20.55 -5.54
CA CYS A 161 19.87 -20.29 -6.80
C CYS A 161 20.35 -18.83 -6.89
N GLY A 162 21.62 -18.64 -7.24
CA GLY A 162 22.23 -17.34 -7.51
C GLY A 162 22.35 -17.03 -9.00
N ALA A 163 22.65 -15.76 -9.29
CA ALA A 163 23.29 -15.37 -10.53
C ALA A 163 24.61 -14.68 -10.18
N GLN A 164 25.68 -15.05 -10.86
CA GLN A 164 27.02 -14.52 -10.63
C GLN A 164 27.49 -13.70 -11.82
N VAL A 165 28.16 -12.59 -11.56
CA VAL A 165 28.71 -11.71 -12.61
C VAL A 165 30.21 -11.59 -12.46
N HIS A 166 30.94 -11.91 -13.53
CA HIS A 166 32.38 -11.78 -13.63
C HIS A 166 32.75 -10.54 -14.44
N VAL A 167 33.70 -9.76 -13.94
CA VAL A 167 34.32 -8.65 -14.68
C VAL A 167 35.83 -8.86 -14.72
N GLY A 168 36.40 -8.88 -15.93
CA GLY A 168 37.85 -9.05 -16.14
C GLY A 168 38.69 -7.94 -15.51
N VAL A 169 39.83 -8.34 -14.94
CA VAL A 169 40.88 -7.44 -14.45
C VAL A 169 42.26 -7.97 -14.85
N THR A 170 43.29 -7.15 -14.74
CA THR A 170 44.65 -7.48 -15.25
C THR A 170 45.34 -8.57 -14.46
N ASP A 171 45.08 -8.63 -13.15
CA ASP A 171 45.77 -9.55 -12.23
C ASP A 171 44.97 -9.74 -10.93
N ARG A 172 45.44 -10.68 -10.12
CA ARG A 172 44.77 -11.09 -8.88
C ARG A 172 44.89 -10.07 -7.75
N ASP A 173 45.98 -9.29 -7.70
CA ASP A 173 46.14 -8.22 -6.70
C ASP A 173 45.12 -7.12 -6.94
N LEU A 174 44.91 -6.74 -8.20
CA LEU A 174 43.87 -5.79 -8.59
C LEU A 174 42.47 -6.33 -8.25
N ALA A 175 42.21 -7.63 -8.49
CA ALA A 175 40.94 -8.25 -8.14
C ALA A 175 40.64 -8.14 -6.63
N VAL A 176 41.62 -8.47 -5.78
CA VAL A 176 41.50 -8.37 -4.32
C VAL A 176 41.27 -6.93 -3.90
N ALA A 177 42.05 -5.98 -4.44
CA ALA A 177 41.94 -4.58 -4.09
C ALA A 177 40.55 -4.02 -4.45
N VAL A 178 40.02 -4.34 -5.64
CA VAL A 178 38.73 -3.83 -6.12
C VAL A 178 37.55 -4.47 -5.38
N THR A 179 37.63 -5.76 -5.03
CA THR A 179 36.60 -6.48 -4.27
C THR A 179 36.16 -5.70 -3.02
N ARG A 180 37.12 -5.19 -2.25
CA ARG A 180 36.83 -4.39 -1.03
C ARG A 180 36.25 -3.02 -1.32
N ARG A 181 36.55 -2.48 -2.50
CA ARG A 181 36.07 -1.15 -2.89
C ARG A 181 34.63 -1.21 -3.34
N VAL A 182 34.18 -2.28 -4.00
CA VAL A 182 32.80 -2.38 -4.51
C VAL A 182 31.75 -2.74 -3.44
N GLN A 183 32.18 -3.26 -2.28
CA GLN A 183 31.31 -3.68 -1.18
C GLN A 183 30.18 -2.71 -0.77
N PRO A 184 30.41 -1.38 -0.66
CA PRO A 184 29.37 -0.44 -0.25
C PRO A 184 28.13 -0.42 -1.16
N TRP A 185 28.25 -0.92 -2.39
CA TRP A 185 27.18 -0.92 -3.39
C TRP A 185 26.43 -2.25 -3.49
N LEU A 186 26.91 -3.31 -2.84
CA LEU A 186 26.27 -4.64 -2.86
C LEU A 186 24.79 -4.62 -2.42
N PRO A 187 24.37 -3.83 -1.40
CA PRO A 187 22.95 -3.79 -1.02
C PRO A 187 22.04 -3.32 -2.16
N VAL A 188 22.48 -2.38 -2.99
CA VAL A 188 21.70 -1.88 -4.13
C VAL A 188 21.60 -2.93 -5.24
N LEU A 189 22.71 -3.63 -5.53
CA LEU A 189 22.74 -4.72 -6.50
C LEU A 189 21.87 -5.92 -6.05
N LEU A 190 21.94 -6.28 -4.77
CA LEU A 190 21.08 -7.31 -4.18
C LEU A 190 19.60 -6.94 -4.33
N ALA A 191 19.23 -5.70 -3.97
CA ALA A 191 17.84 -5.24 -4.04
C ALA A 191 17.23 -5.41 -5.44
N LEU A 192 17.98 -5.05 -6.49
CA LEU A 192 17.59 -5.22 -7.90
C LEU A 192 17.32 -6.69 -8.26
N SER A 193 18.09 -7.63 -7.70
CA SER A 193 17.99 -9.07 -8.03
C SER A 193 16.89 -9.83 -7.28
N THR A 194 16.36 -9.27 -6.19
CA THR A 194 15.49 -10.01 -5.24
C THR A 194 14.33 -10.76 -5.91
N SER A 195 14.29 -12.08 -5.67
CA SER A 195 13.39 -13.00 -6.37
C SER A 195 12.98 -14.21 -5.52
N SER A 196 13.12 -14.14 -4.19
CA SER A 196 12.87 -15.29 -3.31
C SER A 196 12.04 -14.93 -2.07
N PRO A 197 10.77 -14.50 -2.25
CA PRO A 197 9.92 -14.13 -1.12
C PRO A 197 9.34 -15.32 -0.37
N TYR A 198 9.20 -16.47 -1.02
CA TYR A 198 8.61 -17.67 -0.42
C TYR A 198 9.67 -18.65 0.07
N TRP A 199 9.43 -19.22 1.25
CA TRP A 199 10.24 -20.28 1.85
C TRP A 199 9.33 -21.35 2.41
N MET A 200 9.52 -22.60 1.97
CA MET A 200 8.73 -23.76 2.43
C MET A 200 7.21 -23.57 2.34
N GLY A 201 6.73 -23.04 1.22
CA GLY A 201 5.30 -22.82 0.99
C GLY A 201 4.69 -21.64 1.74
N GLN A 202 5.50 -20.79 2.38
CA GLN A 202 5.01 -19.60 3.10
C GLN A 202 5.72 -18.34 2.63
N ASP A 203 5.03 -17.20 2.66
CA ASP A 203 5.69 -15.91 2.47
C ASP A 203 6.60 -15.67 3.69
N SER A 204 7.90 -15.57 3.44
CA SER A 204 8.90 -15.38 4.48
C SER A 204 8.87 -13.97 5.09
N GLY A 205 8.20 -13.03 4.42
CA GLY A 205 8.31 -11.61 4.68
C GLY A 205 9.58 -10.98 4.12
N TYR A 206 10.51 -11.73 3.50
CA TYR A 206 11.72 -11.17 2.86
C TYR A 206 11.52 -11.01 1.35
N ALA A 207 12.30 -10.14 0.70
CA ALA A 207 12.38 -10.10 -0.76
C ALA A 207 13.41 -11.11 -1.30
N SER A 208 14.48 -11.37 -0.54
CA SER A 208 15.44 -12.45 -0.76
C SER A 208 15.63 -13.30 0.50
N VAL A 209 14.93 -14.44 0.59
CA VAL A 209 15.23 -15.44 1.62
C VAL A 209 16.53 -16.18 1.31
N ARG A 210 16.93 -16.25 0.03
CA ARG A 210 18.24 -16.81 -0.38
C ARG A 210 19.38 -16.17 0.40
N SER A 211 19.36 -14.85 0.55
CA SER A 211 20.38 -14.11 1.31
C SER A 211 20.47 -14.57 2.76
N LEU A 212 19.34 -14.87 3.41
CA LEU A 212 19.32 -15.37 4.79
C LEU A 212 19.86 -16.80 4.90
N VAL A 213 19.53 -17.66 3.93
CA VAL A 213 20.06 -19.02 3.86
C VAL A 213 21.57 -18.98 3.67
N TRP A 214 22.05 -18.14 2.76
CA TRP A 214 23.46 -17.99 2.39
C TRP A 214 24.33 -17.44 3.52
N GLN A 215 23.86 -16.42 4.24
CA GLN A 215 24.59 -15.76 5.33
C GLN A 215 24.95 -16.66 6.52
N ARG A 216 24.37 -17.86 6.61
CA ARG A 216 24.67 -18.83 7.68
C ARG A 216 25.92 -19.65 7.40
N TRP A 217 26.47 -19.62 6.19
CA TRP A 217 27.69 -20.34 5.85
C TRP A 217 28.93 -19.67 6.47
N PRO A 218 29.94 -20.44 6.94
CA PRO A 218 31.07 -19.90 7.70
C PRO A 218 31.90 -18.82 6.99
N THR A 219 31.91 -18.84 5.67
CA THR A 219 32.72 -17.97 4.80
C THR A 219 31.86 -17.02 3.96
N ALA A 220 30.57 -16.89 4.27
CA ALA A 220 29.68 -15.95 3.58
C ALA A 220 29.84 -14.52 4.11
N GLY A 221 29.67 -13.54 3.24
CA GLY A 221 29.72 -12.11 3.61
C GLY A 221 31.05 -11.43 3.29
N ASP A 222 31.54 -10.61 4.22
CA ASP A 222 32.73 -9.77 4.07
C ASP A 222 34.02 -10.55 4.40
N PRO A 223 35.02 -10.62 3.49
CA PRO A 223 36.33 -11.24 3.75
C PRO A 223 37.18 -10.51 4.80
N GLY A 224 36.81 -9.29 5.19
CA GLY A 224 37.59 -8.49 6.14
C GLY A 224 38.77 -7.75 5.50
N GLU A 225 39.86 -7.58 6.25
CA GLU A 225 41.01 -6.81 5.81
C GLU A 225 42.01 -7.64 5.01
N VAL A 226 41.71 -7.84 3.72
CA VAL A 226 42.64 -8.47 2.77
C VAL A 226 43.26 -7.40 1.87
N THR A 227 44.59 -7.43 1.70
CA THR A 227 45.36 -6.33 1.08
C THR A 227 46.08 -6.71 -0.20
N SER A 228 46.30 -8.00 -0.46
CA SER A 228 46.98 -8.52 -1.65
C SER A 228 46.48 -9.92 -2.01
N ALA A 229 46.84 -10.41 -3.20
CA ALA A 229 46.61 -11.79 -3.61
C ALA A 229 47.27 -12.79 -2.66
N ALA A 230 48.48 -12.51 -2.20
CA ALA A 230 49.19 -13.36 -1.23
C ALA A 230 48.48 -13.41 0.14
N ASP A 231 47.97 -12.27 0.60
CA ASP A 231 47.18 -12.14 1.82
C ASP A 231 45.84 -12.89 1.70
N HIS A 232 45.19 -12.81 0.54
CA HIS A 232 43.99 -13.60 0.23
C HIS A 232 44.28 -15.11 0.24
N GLU A 233 45.38 -15.53 -0.38
CA GLU A 233 45.79 -16.94 -0.39
C GLU A 233 46.13 -17.45 1.01
N ALA A 234 46.76 -16.62 1.85
CA ALA A 234 47.00 -16.93 3.26
C ALA A 234 45.69 -17.09 4.03
N LEU A 235 44.73 -16.17 3.88
CA LEU A 235 43.41 -16.28 4.48
C LEU A 235 42.69 -17.58 4.08
N VAL A 236 42.71 -17.93 2.79
CA VAL A 236 42.10 -19.17 2.30
C VAL A 236 42.81 -20.40 2.88
N ALA A 237 44.14 -20.39 2.94
CA ALA A 237 44.91 -21.48 3.54
C ALA A 237 44.65 -21.62 5.05
N GLU A 238 44.48 -20.51 5.77
CA GLU A 238 44.11 -20.49 7.19
C GLU A 238 42.71 -21.08 7.40
N LEU A 239 41.72 -20.68 6.59
CA LEU A 239 40.36 -21.22 6.64
C LEU A 239 40.33 -22.74 6.36
N ILE A 240 41.12 -23.23 5.39
CA ILE A 240 41.23 -24.67 5.11
C ILE A 240 41.94 -25.40 6.24
N SER A 241 43.06 -24.86 6.74
CA SER A 241 43.82 -25.50 7.82
C SER A 241 43.09 -25.50 9.17
N SER A 242 42.08 -24.64 9.33
CA SER A 242 41.15 -24.69 10.46
C SER A 242 40.18 -25.87 10.41
N GLU A 243 40.12 -26.61 9.30
CA GLU A 243 39.17 -27.69 9.01
C GLU A 243 37.69 -27.22 8.98
N THR A 244 37.44 -25.90 9.02
CA THR A 244 36.09 -25.31 8.90
C THR A 244 35.58 -25.39 7.45
N ILE A 245 36.48 -25.33 6.46
CA ILE A 245 36.18 -25.54 5.04
C ILE A 245 37.14 -26.54 4.41
N THR A 246 36.68 -27.29 3.42
CA THR A 246 37.46 -28.39 2.82
C THR A 246 38.30 -28.00 1.62
N ASP A 247 37.90 -26.96 0.89
CA ASP A 247 38.56 -26.54 -0.35
C ASP A 247 38.33 -25.05 -0.65
N PRO A 248 39.14 -24.42 -1.54
CA PRO A 248 38.98 -23.01 -1.90
C PRO A 248 37.63 -22.64 -2.54
N ALA A 249 36.88 -23.60 -3.09
CA ALA A 249 35.57 -23.32 -3.68
C ALA A 249 34.48 -23.12 -2.62
N MET A 250 34.78 -23.38 -1.34
CA MET A 250 33.93 -23.02 -0.20
C MET A 250 34.11 -21.59 0.30
N ILE A 251 34.78 -20.72 -0.46
CA ILE A 251 34.88 -19.28 -0.14
C ILE A 251 33.64 -18.56 -0.67
N TYR A 252 32.71 -18.21 0.21
CA TYR A 252 31.37 -17.73 -0.15
C TYR A 252 31.15 -16.22 0.02
N PHE A 253 32.23 -15.44 -0.04
CA PHE A 253 32.16 -13.99 0.06
C PHE A 253 31.18 -13.39 -0.96
N ASP A 254 30.47 -12.34 -0.55
CA ASP A 254 29.40 -11.70 -1.35
C ASP A 254 29.93 -11.11 -2.68
N VAL A 255 31.21 -10.77 -2.69
CA VAL A 255 32.03 -10.43 -3.85
C VAL A 255 33.46 -10.95 -3.59
N ARG A 256 34.11 -11.53 -4.60
CA ARG A 256 35.44 -12.15 -4.45
C ARG A 256 36.32 -12.03 -5.69
N PRO A 257 37.65 -12.17 -5.56
CA PRO A 257 38.48 -12.55 -6.70
C PRO A 257 38.13 -14.00 -7.11
N SER A 258 37.95 -14.25 -8.41
CA SER A 258 37.73 -15.62 -8.89
C SER A 258 38.95 -16.51 -8.61
N ALA A 259 38.68 -17.80 -8.36
CA ALA A 259 39.72 -18.78 -8.08
C ALA A 259 40.45 -19.29 -9.34
N HIS A 260 39.86 -19.10 -10.52
CA HIS A 260 40.30 -19.75 -11.76
C HIS A 260 40.66 -18.78 -12.88
N VAL A 261 40.11 -17.56 -12.84
CA VAL A 261 40.34 -16.52 -13.85
C VAL A 261 40.57 -15.16 -13.17
N PRO A 262 41.32 -14.22 -13.78
CA PRO A 262 41.57 -12.91 -13.20
C PRO A 262 40.34 -12.00 -13.33
N THR A 263 39.29 -12.30 -12.55
CA THR A 263 38.03 -11.53 -12.54
C THR A 263 37.65 -11.14 -11.11
N VAL A 264 36.91 -10.04 -10.99
CA VAL A 264 36.10 -9.76 -9.79
C VAL A 264 34.73 -10.38 -10.01
N GLU A 265 34.26 -11.15 -9.03
CA GLU A 265 33.06 -11.98 -9.12
C GLU A 265 32.01 -11.53 -8.10
N LEU A 266 30.86 -11.08 -8.58
CA LEU A 266 29.67 -10.73 -7.77
C LEU A 266 28.85 -11.99 -7.49
N ARG A 267 28.57 -12.30 -6.22
CA ARG A 267 27.81 -13.50 -5.82
C ARG A 267 26.60 -13.23 -4.92
N VAL A 268 26.43 -11.99 -4.47
CA VAL A 268 25.36 -11.59 -3.55
C VAL A 268 23.96 -11.76 -4.17
N THR A 269 23.83 -11.69 -5.49
CA THR A 269 22.57 -11.58 -6.24
C THR A 269 21.78 -12.90 -6.31
N ASP A 270 20.46 -12.81 -6.18
CA ASP A 270 19.57 -13.95 -6.47
C ASP A 270 19.56 -14.25 -7.97
N ALA A 271 19.31 -15.51 -8.36
CA ALA A 271 18.88 -15.84 -9.72
C ALA A 271 17.59 -15.07 -10.05
N ASN A 272 17.38 -14.63 -11.29
CA ASN A 272 16.23 -13.80 -11.63
C ASN A 272 15.55 -14.25 -12.92
N ALA A 273 14.23 -14.41 -12.89
CA ALA A 273 13.46 -14.87 -14.04
C ALA A 273 13.54 -13.89 -15.22
N ASP A 274 13.79 -12.61 -14.96
CA ASP A 274 13.94 -11.58 -15.97
C ASP A 274 15.40 -11.39 -16.40
N VAL A 275 15.72 -11.80 -17.64
CA VAL A 275 17.06 -11.64 -18.24
C VAL A 275 17.54 -10.19 -18.22
N GLU A 276 16.63 -9.24 -18.42
CA GLU A 276 16.98 -7.81 -18.50
C GLU A 276 17.50 -7.28 -17.14
N THR A 277 17.07 -7.89 -16.03
CA THR A 277 17.60 -7.58 -14.69
C THR A 277 19.05 -8.05 -14.55
N ILE A 278 19.38 -9.23 -15.11
CA ILE A 278 20.76 -9.76 -15.10
C ILE A 278 21.68 -8.93 -16.00
N VAL A 279 21.19 -8.48 -17.16
CA VAL A 279 21.92 -7.56 -18.05
C VAL A 279 22.18 -6.22 -17.35
N LEU A 280 21.18 -5.66 -16.67
CA LEU A 280 21.33 -4.44 -15.87
C LEU A 280 22.39 -4.59 -14.78
N LEU A 281 22.31 -5.66 -13.98
CA LEU A 281 23.28 -5.97 -12.93
C LEU A 281 24.69 -6.08 -13.49
N THR A 282 24.83 -6.72 -14.66
CA THR A 282 26.11 -6.86 -15.35
C THR A 282 26.70 -5.51 -15.76
N GLY A 283 25.89 -4.63 -16.36
CA GLY A 283 26.32 -3.28 -16.74
C GLY A 283 26.72 -2.41 -15.55
N LEU A 284 25.90 -2.42 -14.48
CA LEU A 284 26.19 -1.68 -13.26
C LEU A 284 27.46 -2.18 -12.57
N PHE A 285 27.62 -3.51 -12.46
CA PHE A 285 28.78 -4.10 -11.81
C PHE A 285 30.07 -3.86 -12.61
N ARG A 286 30.02 -3.99 -13.94
CA ARG A 286 31.13 -3.63 -14.84
C ARG A 286 31.55 -2.18 -14.67
N ALA A 287 30.60 -1.24 -14.72
CA ALA A 287 30.89 0.17 -14.57
C ALA A 287 31.46 0.49 -13.18
N LEU A 288 30.95 -0.17 -12.14
CA LEU A 288 31.42 -0.03 -10.77
C LEU A 288 32.87 -0.53 -10.60
N VAL A 289 33.19 -1.72 -11.10
CA VAL A 289 34.56 -2.26 -11.09
C VAL A 289 35.52 -1.31 -11.82
N ARG A 290 35.14 -0.82 -13.01
CA ARG A 290 35.96 0.13 -13.78
C ARG A 290 36.18 1.44 -13.02
N ARG A 291 35.15 1.98 -12.37
CA ARG A 291 35.27 3.19 -11.54
C ARG A 291 36.26 2.98 -10.40
N GLU A 292 36.15 1.86 -9.69
CA GLU A 292 37.02 1.58 -8.54
C GLU A 292 38.46 1.24 -8.94
N VAL A 293 38.69 0.61 -10.09
CA VAL A 293 40.03 0.45 -10.67
C VAL A 293 40.66 1.81 -10.98
N ALA A 294 39.89 2.71 -11.62
CA ALA A 294 40.37 4.06 -11.94
C ALA A 294 40.65 4.87 -10.67
N ALA A 295 39.78 4.79 -9.66
CA ALA A 295 39.95 5.43 -8.37
C ALA A 295 41.20 4.92 -7.62
N LEU A 296 41.44 3.60 -7.64
CA LEU A 296 42.62 2.99 -7.05
C LEU A 296 43.91 3.50 -7.73
N ARG A 297 43.94 3.51 -9.07
CA ARG A 297 45.08 4.03 -9.86
C ARG A 297 45.34 5.52 -9.60
N ALA A 298 44.27 6.29 -9.39
CA ALA A 298 44.36 7.71 -9.05
C ALA A 298 44.70 7.98 -7.57
N GLY A 299 44.90 6.95 -6.74
CA GLY A 299 45.21 7.10 -5.32
C GLY A 299 44.04 7.61 -4.47
N VAL A 300 42.80 7.51 -4.96
CA VAL A 300 41.60 7.90 -4.21
C VAL A 300 41.37 6.91 -3.07
N GLU A 301 41.08 7.40 -1.87
CA GLU A 301 40.75 6.53 -0.74
C GLU A 301 39.41 5.79 -0.96
N ARG A 302 39.31 4.57 -0.45
CA ARG A 302 38.05 3.80 -0.55
C ARG A 302 36.99 4.39 0.37
N THR A 303 35.73 4.24 0.01
CA THR A 303 34.61 4.51 0.91
C THR A 303 34.71 3.63 2.16
N ALA A 304 34.89 4.27 3.32
CA ALA A 304 34.97 3.56 4.59
C ALA A 304 33.58 3.12 5.07
N VAL A 305 33.34 1.82 5.09
CA VAL A 305 32.12 1.22 5.68
C VAL A 305 32.53 0.25 6.78
N ARG A 306 31.89 0.39 7.95
CA ARG A 306 32.11 -0.56 9.06
C ARG A 306 31.42 -1.89 8.74
N PRO A 307 32.07 -3.05 8.91
CA PRO A 307 31.48 -4.36 8.55
C PRO A 307 30.09 -4.63 9.15
N PRO A 308 29.78 -4.28 10.43
CA PRO A 308 28.43 -4.45 10.97
C PRO A 308 27.35 -3.65 10.22
N VAL A 309 27.72 -2.46 9.70
CA VAL A 309 26.81 -1.60 8.93
C VAL A 309 26.60 -2.18 7.53
N LEU A 310 27.64 -2.70 6.89
CA LEU A 310 27.52 -3.39 5.60
C LEU A 310 26.59 -4.60 5.73
N ARG A 311 26.79 -5.45 6.75
CA ARG A 311 25.93 -6.60 7.02
C ARG A 311 24.47 -6.19 7.25
N ALA A 312 24.24 -5.12 8.02
CA ALA A 312 22.89 -4.59 8.23
C ALA A 312 22.26 -4.06 6.94
N ALA A 313 23.03 -3.44 6.05
CA ALA A 313 22.56 -2.95 4.76
C ALA A 313 22.18 -4.09 3.81
N VAL A 314 23.02 -5.14 3.72
CA VAL A 314 22.71 -6.35 2.93
C VAL A 314 21.47 -7.04 3.47
N TRP A 315 21.35 -7.19 4.80
CA TRP A 315 20.13 -7.73 5.43
C TRP A 315 18.89 -6.88 5.11
N ARG A 316 19.00 -5.55 5.17
CA ARG A 316 17.88 -4.65 4.83
C ARG A 316 17.50 -4.77 3.35
N ALA A 317 18.46 -4.86 2.45
CA ALA A 317 18.20 -5.10 1.03
C ALA A 317 17.48 -6.44 0.81
N ALA A 318 17.90 -7.50 1.50
CA ALA A 318 17.22 -8.79 1.47
C ALA A 318 15.77 -8.71 2.02
N ARG A 319 15.53 -7.89 3.04
CA ARG A 319 14.19 -7.70 3.63
C ARG A 319 13.25 -6.88 2.76
N SER A 320 13.76 -5.78 2.19
CA SER A 320 12.95 -4.73 1.57
C SER A 320 12.85 -4.85 0.04
N GLY A 321 13.86 -5.40 -0.63
CA GLY A 321 13.91 -5.41 -2.09
C GLY A 321 13.89 -4.00 -2.70
N LEU A 322 13.26 -3.86 -3.87
CA LEU A 322 13.05 -2.56 -4.53
C LEU A 322 11.85 -1.78 -3.98
N GLU A 323 11.00 -2.45 -3.19
CA GLU A 323 9.72 -1.92 -2.72
C GLU A 323 9.82 -1.17 -1.38
N GLY A 324 10.99 -1.13 -0.75
CA GLY A 324 11.20 -0.43 0.51
C GLY A 324 12.48 0.41 0.54
N ASP A 325 12.98 0.65 1.75
CA ASP A 325 14.18 1.46 1.95
C ASP A 325 15.47 0.63 1.93
N LEU A 326 16.53 1.24 1.39
CA LEU A 326 17.90 0.75 1.41
C LEU A 326 18.82 1.69 2.21
N LEU A 327 20.02 1.24 2.53
CA LEU A 327 21.09 2.11 3.03
C LEU A 327 22.03 2.45 1.87
N ASP A 328 22.08 3.73 1.49
CA ASP A 328 22.99 4.27 0.47
C ASP A 328 24.37 4.53 1.10
N LEU A 329 25.06 3.44 1.46
CA LEU A 329 26.29 3.44 2.26
C LEU A 329 27.39 4.41 1.80
N PRO A 330 27.61 4.65 0.48
CA PRO A 330 28.58 5.63 0.03
C PRO A 330 28.31 7.06 0.51
N ARG A 331 27.06 7.38 0.83
CA ARG A 331 26.63 8.72 1.27
C ARG A 331 26.21 8.73 2.74
N SER A 332 25.40 7.77 3.15
CA SER A 332 24.79 7.74 4.48
C SER A 332 24.32 6.35 4.88
N ALA A 333 24.42 6.04 6.17
CA ALA A 333 23.75 4.88 6.77
C ALA A 333 22.27 5.15 7.11
N ARG A 334 21.68 6.24 6.59
CA ARG A 334 20.25 6.52 6.73
C ARG A 334 19.44 5.80 5.65
N PRO A 335 18.25 5.27 6.01
CA PRO A 335 17.32 4.74 5.03
C PRO A 335 16.96 5.76 3.95
N VAL A 336 16.95 5.32 2.69
CA VAL A 336 16.40 6.05 1.55
C VAL A 336 15.59 5.08 0.68
N PRO A 337 14.58 5.55 -0.06
CA PRO A 337 13.83 4.69 -0.98
C PRO A 337 14.77 3.98 -1.97
N ALA A 338 14.56 2.69 -2.22
CA ALA A 338 15.41 1.89 -3.10
C ALA A 338 15.58 2.51 -4.49
N ALA A 339 14.49 3.03 -5.07
CA ALA A 339 14.51 3.71 -6.36
C ALA A 339 15.48 4.92 -6.37
N GLN A 340 15.58 5.64 -5.27
CA GLN A 340 16.51 6.76 -5.14
C GLN A 340 17.95 6.27 -5.08
N ALA A 341 18.25 5.22 -4.30
CA ALA A 341 19.58 4.63 -4.22
C ALA A 341 20.06 4.08 -5.58
N VAL A 342 19.18 3.39 -6.32
CA VAL A 342 19.47 2.88 -7.66
C VAL A 342 19.76 4.02 -8.65
N ARG A 343 18.91 5.06 -8.72
CA ARG A 343 19.11 6.20 -9.63
C ARG A 343 20.42 6.95 -9.34
N ARG A 344 20.77 7.11 -8.06
CA ARG A 344 22.04 7.71 -7.64
C ARG A 344 23.22 6.88 -8.10
N LEU A 345 23.19 5.56 -7.89
CA LEU A 345 24.24 4.66 -8.38
C LEU A 345 24.44 4.79 -9.89
N VAL A 346 23.36 4.75 -10.67
CA VAL A 346 23.43 4.89 -12.14
C VAL A 346 24.03 6.23 -12.55
N THR A 347 23.62 7.31 -11.89
CA THR A 347 24.15 8.66 -12.14
C THR A 347 25.63 8.75 -11.80
N ASP A 348 26.06 8.15 -10.69
CA ASP A 348 27.47 8.11 -10.26
C ASP A 348 28.36 7.30 -11.22
N LEU A 349 27.77 6.33 -11.92
CA LEU A 349 28.47 5.45 -12.87
C LEU A 349 28.40 5.95 -14.32
N ARG A 350 27.72 7.07 -14.58
CA ARG A 350 27.53 7.61 -15.93
C ARG A 350 28.82 7.69 -16.75
N PRO A 351 29.96 8.22 -16.25
CA PRO A 351 31.18 8.31 -17.06
C PRO A 351 31.69 6.95 -17.52
N GLN A 352 31.60 5.92 -16.67
CA GLN A 352 32.06 4.57 -17.00
C GLN A 352 31.10 3.86 -17.97
N LEU A 353 29.80 4.11 -17.81
CA LEU A 353 28.76 3.61 -18.72
C LEU A 353 28.88 4.26 -20.10
N GLU A 354 29.11 5.57 -20.20
CA GLU A 354 29.36 6.24 -21.48
C GLU A 354 30.63 5.73 -22.15
N ALA A 355 31.71 5.51 -21.38
CA ALA A 355 32.97 4.98 -21.90
C ALA A 355 32.88 3.54 -22.45
N THR A 356 31.88 2.77 -22.02
CA THR A 356 31.63 1.40 -22.51
C THR A 356 30.50 1.33 -23.54
N GLY A 357 29.83 2.46 -23.83
CA GLY A 357 28.64 2.50 -24.69
C GLY A 357 27.36 1.99 -24.03
N ASP A 358 27.37 1.72 -22.73
CA ASP A 358 26.26 1.10 -21.99
C ASP A 358 25.24 2.11 -21.45
N TRP A 359 25.54 3.41 -21.48
CA TRP A 359 24.75 4.43 -20.78
C TRP A 359 23.26 4.39 -21.11
N GLU A 360 22.92 4.39 -22.40
CA GLU A 360 21.53 4.39 -22.84
C GLU A 360 20.82 3.12 -22.38
N GLN A 361 21.43 1.96 -22.65
CA GLN A 361 20.88 0.66 -22.30
C GLN A 361 20.71 0.49 -20.78
N VAL A 362 21.72 0.82 -19.97
CA VAL A 362 21.63 0.71 -18.50
C VAL A 362 20.62 1.71 -17.94
N SER A 363 20.53 2.91 -18.49
CA SER A 363 19.51 3.90 -18.08
C SER A 363 18.10 3.42 -18.37
N GLU A 364 17.88 2.82 -19.54
CA GLU A 364 16.61 2.22 -19.94
C GLU A 364 16.24 1.02 -19.09
N LEU A 365 17.18 0.10 -18.89
CA LEU A 365 16.99 -1.08 -18.04
C LEU A 365 16.76 -0.71 -16.58
N THR A 366 17.40 0.36 -16.08
CA THR A 366 17.13 0.90 -14.75
C THR A 366 15.69 1.37 -14.64
N ARG A 367 15.23 2.16 -15.62
CA ARG A 367 13.85 2.65 -15.65
C ARG A 367 12.88 1.47 -15.69
N TYR A 368 13.13 0.51 -16.56
CA TYR A 368 12.37 -0.72 -16.68
C TYR A 368 12.29 -1.50 -15.35
N ALA A 369 13.41 -1.71 -14.67
CA ALA A 369 13.46 -2.45 -13.41
C ALA A 369 12.68 -1.73 -12.29
N LEU A 370 12.84 -0.41 -12.15
CA LEU A 370 12.13 0.40 -11.16
C LEU A 370 10.64 0.49 -11.44
N GLU A 371 10.24 0.55 -12.71
CA GLU A 371 8.84 0.52 -13.09
C GLU A 371 8.24 -0.86 -12.82
N ARG A 372 8.88 -1.94 -13.27
CA ARG A 372 8.34 -3.30 -13.14
C ARG A 372 8.27 -3.79 -11.69
N GLY A 373 9.14 -3.29 -10.83
CA GLY A 373 9.34 -3.78 -9.46
C GLY A 373 10.10 -5.10 -9.42
N SER A 374 10.51 -5.53 -8.23
CA SER A 374 11.29 -6.75 -8.02
C SER A 374 10.54 -8.02 -8.46
N SER A 375 11.28 -9.10 -8.75
CA SER A 375 10.66 -10.41 -8.99
C SER A 375 9.87 -10.86 -7.76
N ALA A 376 10.40 -10.60 -6.56
CA ALA A 376 9.71 -10.90 -5.31
C ALA A 376 8.32 -10.24 -5.20
N ALA A 377 8.19 -8.96 -5.56
CA ALA A 377 6.90 -8.28 -5.57
C ALA A 377 5.95 -8.83 -6.64
N ARG A 378 6.47 -9.19 -7.83
CA ARG A 378 5.65 -9.84 -8.88
C ARG A 378 5.13 -11.21 -8.45
N GLN A 379 5.94 -12.00 -7.76
CA GLN A 379 5.53 -13.28 -7.22
C GLN A 379 4.40 -13.14 -6.19
N ARG A 380 4.49 -12.17 -5.27
CA ARG A 380 3.41 -11.86 -4.33
C ARG A 380 2.11 -11.45 -5.04
N ARG A 381 2.20 -10.58 -6.04
CA ARG A 381 1.04 -10.21 -6.88
C ARG A 381 0.44 -11.41 -7.61
N ALA A 382 1.25 -12.36 -8.07
CA ALA A 382 0.72 -13.58 -8.70
C ALA A 382 -0.06 -14.45 -7.70
N TYR A 383 0.45 -14.59 -6.48
CA TYR A 383 -0.25 -15.28 -5.40
C TYR A 383 -1.56 -14.58 -5.01
N GLU A 384 -1.56 -13.26 -4.84
CA GLU A 384 -2.72 -12.45 -4.42
C GLU A 384 -3.94 -12.60 -5.35
N ARG A 385 -3.74 -12.91 -6.64
CA ARG A 385 -4.85 -13.07 -7.61
C ARG A 385 -5.82 -14.19 -7.23
N ARG A 386 -5.33 -15.31 -6.72
CA ARG A 386 -6.14 -16.52 -6.47
C ARG A 386 -5.79 -17.27 -5.17
N GLY A 387 -4.78 -16.81 -4.43
CA GLY A 387 -4.26 -17.48 -3.23
C GLY A 387 -3.55 -18.81 -3.51
N ARG A 388 -2.95 -19.01 -4.69
CA ARG A 388 -2.33 -20.28 -5.11
C ARG A 388 -0.85 -20.11 -5.41
N LEU A 389 0.02 -20.87 -4.74
CA LEU A 389 1.48 -20.84 -5.01
C LEU A 389 1.85 -21.40 -6.38
N ALA A 390 1.01 -22.25 -6.98
CA ALA A 390 1.20 -22.70 -8.35
C ALA A 390 1.25 -21.52 -9.34
N ASP A 391 0.49 -20.45 -9.10
CA ASP A 391 0.47 -19.24 -9.94
C ASP A 391 1.82 -18.51 -9.89
N VAL A 392 2.52 -18.59 -8.77
CA VAL A 392 3.87 -18.05 -8.60
C VAL A 392 4.87 -18.84 -9.44
N VAL A 393 4.78 -20.17 -9.40
CA VAL A 393 5.65 -21.03 -10.21
C VAL A 393 5.37 -20.86 -11.70
N ASP A 394 4.10 -20.78 -12.10
CA ASP A 394 3.70 -20.54 -13.49
C ASP A 394 4.23 -19.19 -14.00
N LEU A 395 4.14 -18.11 -13.19
CA LEU A 395 4.76 -16.82 -13.51
C LEU A 395 6.27 -16.96 -13.74
N LEU A 396 6.97 -17.60 -12.82
CA LEU A 396 8.42 -17.76 -12.88
C LEU A 396 8.86 -18.58 -14.10
N LEU A 397 8.13 -19.65 -14.41
CA LEU A 397 8.33 -20.44 -15.61
C LEU A 397 8.15 -19.60 -16.88
N ASP A 398 7.09 -18.80 -16.96
CA ASP A 398 6.81 -17.99 -18.14
C ASP A 398 7.79 -16.82 -18.31
N GLU A 399 8.21 -16.17 -17.22
CA GLU A 399 9.28 -15.17 -17.24
C GLU A 399 10.63 -15.78 -17.64
N THR A 400 11.00 -16.93 -17.06
CA THR A 400 12.26 -17.63 -17.38
C THR A 400 12.32 -18.04 -18.86
N ARG A 401 11.18 -18.44 -19.45
CA ARG A 401 11.04 -18.74 -20.89
C ARG A 401 11.09 -17.50 -21.80
N GLY A 402 11.01 -16.29 -21.22
CA GLY A 402 10.88 -15.05 -21.98
C GLY A 402 9.51 -14.85 -22.64
N ARG A 403 8.46 -15.55 -22.18
CA ARG A 403 7.07 -15.43 -22.68
C ARG A 403 6.36 -14.22 -22.10
N VAL A 404 6.77 -13.77 -20.91
CA VAL A 404 6.32 -12.52 -20.29
C VAL A 404 7.44 -11.49 -20.46
N ARG A 405 7.46 -10.81 -21.61
CA ARG A 405 8.26 -9.57 -21.72
C ARG A 405 7.46 -8.43 -21.13
N GLY A 406 8.02 -7.73 -20.15
CA GLY A 406 7.62 -6.35 -19.95
C GLY A 406 7.95 -5.53 -21.20
N PRO A 407 7.27 -4.41 -21.46
CA PRO A 407 7.61 -3.56 -22.59
C PRO A 407 9.06 -3.05 -22.42
N LEU A 408 9.89 -3.21 -23.45
CA LEU A 408 11.17 -2.49 -23.53
C LEU A 408 10.88 -0.99 -23.70
N PRO A 409 11.63 -0.08 -23.07
CA PRO A 409 11.49 1.36 -23.29
C PRO A 409 11.72 1.68 -24.78
N GLY A 410 10.77 2.35 -25.42
CA GLY A 410 10.78 2.65 -26.86
C GLY A 410 9.73 1.87 -27.67
N ALA A 411 9.20 0.77 -27.14
CA ALA A 411 7.85 0.34 -27.50
C ALA A 411 6.85 1.28 -26.78
N PRO A 412 5.68 1.60 -27.39
CA PRO A 412 4.67 2.38 -26.69
C PRO A 412 4.42 1.73 -25.32
N THR A 413 4.59 2.51 -24.25
CA THR A 413 4.17 2.13 -22.91
C THR A 413 2.77 1.54 -23.05
N PRO A 414 2.47 0.32 -22.53
CA PRO A 414 1.09 -0.15 -22.52
C PRO A 414 0.33 0.99 -21.85
N PRO A 415 -0.72 1.53 -22.50
CA PRO A 415 -1.37 2.71 -22.01
C PRO A 415 -1.78 2.46 -20.55
N VAL A 416 -1.99 3.49 -19.75
CA VAL A 416 -2.65 3.35 -18.44
C VAL A 416 -4.04 2.65 -18.55
N LEU A 417 -4.51 2.43 -19.79
CA LEU A 417 -5.83 2.00 -20.22
C LEU A 417 -5.84 0.87 -21.28
N PRO A 418 -5.01 -0.21 -21.26
CA PRO A 418 -5.00 -1.13 -22.40
C PRO A 418 -6.29 -1.97 -22.48
N THR A 419 -7.01 -2.08 -21.38
CA THR A 419 -8.25 -2.87 -21.24
C THR A 419 -9.15 -2.27 -20.16
N TYR A 420 -9.40 -0.95 -20.21
CA TYR A 420 -10.47 -0.38 -19.40
C TYR A 420 -11.77 -0.51 -20.19
N ALA A 421 -12.63 -1.45 -19.79
CA ALA A 421 -13.95 -1.63 -20.37
C ALA A 421 -14.95 -1.96 -19.26
N ASP A 422 -15.79 -0.99 -18.95
CA ASP A 422 -17.02 -1.22 -18.21
C ASP A 422 -18.13 -0.40 -18.87
N ALA A 423 -19.26 -1.05 -19.17
CA ALA A 423 -20.35 -0.43 -19.91
C ALA A 423 -21.15 0.57 -19.06
N GLY A 424 -20.97 0.55 -17.73
CA GLY A 424 -21.61 1.46 -16.78
C GLY A 424 -20.65 2.47 -16.15
N ASP A 425 -19.51 2.75 -16.82
CA ASP A 425 -18.49 3.63 -16.28
C ASP A 425 -18.77 5.12 -16.49
N GLU A 426 -18.47 5.95 -15.48
CA GLU A 426 -18.67 7.41 -15.57
C GLU A 426 -17.66 8.11 -16.50
N VAL A 427 -16.49 7.50 -16.73
CA VAL A 427 -15.38 8.11 -17.47
C VAL A 427 -15.32 7.59 -18.89
N PHE A 428 -15.54 6.29 -19.12
CA PHE A 428 -15.41 5.64 -20.42
C PHE A 428 -16.76 5.18 -20.97
N GLY A 429 -17.26 5.91 -21.98
CA GLY A 429 -18.46 5.52 -22.72
C GLY A 429 -18.17 4.72 -23.99
N PRO A 430 -19.20 4.28 -24.73
CA PRO A 430 -19.06 3.55 -26.00
C PRO A 430 -18.27 4.30 -27.08
N ALA A 431 -18.27 5.63 -27.02
CA ALA A 431 -17.56 6.51 -27.96
C ALA A 431 -16.14 6.91 -27.48
N GLY A 432 -15.67 6.38 -26.35
CA GLY A 432 -14.42 6.77 -25.70
C GLY A 432 -14.63 7.57 -24.41
N PRO A 433 -13.56 8.19 -23.87
CA PRO A 433 -13.65 8.91 -22.61
C PRO A 433 -14.50 10.18 -22.70
N GLN A 434 -15.22 10.49 -21.62
CA GLN A 434 -16.01 11.72 -21.49
C GLN A 434 -15.12 12.96 -21.66
N PRO A 435 -15.59 14.02 -22.36
CA PRO A 435 -14.79 15.22 -22.63
C PRO A 435 -14.19 15.89 -21.37
N ALA A 436 -14.95 15.91 -20.27
CA ALA A 436 -14.50 16.48 -19.00
C ALA A 436 -13.25 15.80 -18.42
N TYR A 437 -13.01 14.54 -18.77
CA TYR A 437 -11.84 13.76 -18.31
C TYR A 437 -10.68 13.77 -19.30
N ALA A 438 -10.86 14.27 -20.53
CA ALA A 438 -9.82 14.18 -21.56
C ALA A 438 -8.48 14.83 -21.14
N PRO A 439 -8.44 16.04 -20.53
CA PRO A 439 -7.19 16.65 -20.06
C PRO A 439 -6.53 15.85 -18.93
N MET A 440 -7.32 15.38 -17.96
CA MET A 440 -6.86 14.56 -16.85
C MET A 440 -6.28 13.23 -17.35
N LEU A 441 -6.99 12.52 -18.23
CA LEU A 441 -6.53 11.26 -18.81
C LEU A 441 -5.28 11.45 -19.66
N ALA A 442 -5.13 12.58 -20.36
CA ALA A 442 -3.90 12.91 -21.08
C ALA A 442 -2.72 13.08 -20.12
N ALA A 443 -2.90 13.82 -19.01
CA ALA A 443 -1.88 13.97 -17.98
C ALA A 443 -1.51 12.63 -17.32
N LEU A 444 -2.50 11.82 -16.93
CA LEU A 444 -2.27 10.49 -16.36
C LEU A 444 -1.54 9.56 -17.33
N ARG A 445 -1.87 9.61 -18.63
CA ARG A 445 -1.14 8.87 -19.68
C ARG A 445 0.30 9.34 -19.85
N GLN A 446 0.55 10.65 -19.76
CA GLN A 446 1.90 11.21 -19.84
C GLN A 446 2.75 10.82 -18.62
N LEU A 447 2.16 10.81 -17.43
CA LEU A 447 2.82 10.34 -16.21
C LEU A 447 3.16 8.84 -16.32
N GLY A 448 2.21 8.04 -16.81
CA GLY A 448 2.38 6.59 -16.94
C GLY A 448 2.36 5.86 -15.59
N ALA A 449 2.17 4.53 -15.63
CA ALA A 449 1.98 3.72 -14.43
C ALA A 449 3.17 3.77 -13.44
N GLY A 450 4.39 3.96 -13.96
CA GLY A 450 5.60 4.10 -13.12
C GLY A 450 5.57 5.32 -12.22
N VAL A 451 5.26 6.49 -12.78
CA VAL A 451 5.16 7.73 -12.01
C VAL A 451 3.94 7.68 -11.10
N LEU A 452 2.81 7.13 -11.55
CA LEU A 452 1.62 6.98 -10.72
C LEU A 452 1.89 6.11 -9.48
N ARG A 453 2.64 5.00 -9.57
CA ARG A 453 3.07 4.24 -8.38
C ARG A 453 3.91 5.07 -7.42
N GLN A 454 4.81 5.90 -7.94
CA GLN A 454 5.56 6.84 -7.11
C GLN A 454 4.62 7.83 -6.42
N ARG A 455 3.60 8.35 -7.12
CA ARG A 455 2.60 9.25 -6.53
C ARG A 455 1.73 8.59 -5.46
N GLU A 456 1.43 7.29 -5.58
CA GLU A 456 0.77 6.54 -4.51
C GLU A 456 1.64 6.47 -3.24
N HIS A 457 2.95 6.30 -3.42
CA HIS A 457 3.88 6.32 -2.30
C HIS A 457 3.98 7.72 -1.68
N ASP A 458 4.15 8.77 -2.50
CA ASP A 458 4.21 10.17 -2.06
C ASP A 458 2.91 10.54 -1.31
N ARG A 459 1.75 10.08 -1.79
CA ARG A 459 0.43 10.21 -1.15
C ARG A 459 0.41 9.58 0.24
N ASP A 460 0.90 8.34 0.36
CA ASP A 460 0.90 7.64 1.65
C ASP A 460 1.84 8.32 2.66
N GLU A 461 2.99 8.83 2.22
CA GLU A 461 3.89 9.63 3.05
C GLU A 461 3.25 10.94 3.51
N GLU A 462 2.63 11.69 2.60
CA GLU A 462 1.96 12.95 2.90
C GLU A 462 0.79 12.76 3.87
N GLN A 463 0.02 11.68 3.71
CA GLN A 463 -1.04 11.30 4.66
C GLN A 463 -0.49 11.01 6.06
N ARG A 464 0.62 10.26 6.16
CA ARG A 464 1.29 10.02 7.46
C ARG A 464 1.78 11.32 8.08
N ALA A 465 2.40 12.21 7.30
CA ALA A 465 2.92 13.48 7.76
C ALA A 465 1.82 14.40 8.31
N ARG A 466 0.63 14.40 7.69
CA ARG A 466 -0.54 15.18 8.12
C ARG A 466 -1.38 14.49 9.21
N GLY A 467 -1.05 13.25 9.55
CA GLY A 467 -1.81 12.44 10.53
C GLY A 467 -3.17 12.00 10.03
N VAL A 468 -3.36 11.87 8.70
CA VAL A 468 -4.60 11.35 8.09
C VAL A 468 -4.67 9.85 8.38
N THR A 469 -5.40 9.50 9.45
CA THR A 469 -5.53 8.12 9.92
C THR A 469 -7.00 7.78 10.12
N PHE A 470 -7.30 6.49 10.04
CA PHE A 470 -8.60 5.92 10.34
C PHE A 470 -8.45 4.67 11.21
N SER A 471 -9.38 4.49 12.14
CA SER A 471 -9.42 3.36 13.06
C SER A 471 -10.54 2.41 12.64
N VAL A 472 -10.25 1.13 12.40
CA VAL A 472 -11.31 0.13 12.18
C VAL A 472 -11.75 -0.41 13.54
N ALA A 473 -13.06 -0.40 13.81
CA ALA A 473 -13.61 -0.89 15.07
C ALA A 473 -13.18 -2.35 15.32
N GLY A 474 -12.49 -2.60 16.45
CA GLY A 474 -11.96 -3.92 16.82
C GLY A 474 -10.47 -4.15 16.51
N GLU A 475 -9.80 -3.22 15.83
CA GLU A 475 -8.34 -3.28 15.63
C GLU A 475 -7.60 -2.23 16.47
N ALA A 476 -6.47 -2.62 17.07
CA ALA A 476 -5.64 -1.74 17.89
C ALA A 476 -4.73 -0.80 17.08
N SER A 477 -4.68 -0.92 15.75
CA SER A 477 -3.77 -0.15 14.89
C SER A 477 -4.53 0.85 14.01
N THR A 478 -4.06 2.10 14.01
CA THR A 478 -4.47 3.12 13.04
C THR A 478 -3.91 2.77 11.66
N ARG A 479 -4.78 2.74 10.65
CA ARG A 479 -4.39 2.55 9.23
C ARG A 479 -4.56 3.86 8.48
N LEU A 480 -3.83 4.02 7.38
CA LEU A 480 -4.11 5.11 6.45
C LEU A 480 -5.46 4.86 5.78
N PHE A 481 -6.24 5.92 5.62
CA PHE A 481 -7.46 5.86 4.82
C PHE A 481 -7.07 5.72 3.34
N PRO A 482 -7.49 4.68 2.60
CA PRO A 482 -7.10 4.54 1.20
C PRO A 482 -7.67 5.69 0.36
N VAL A 483 -6.82 6.43 -0.35
CA VAL A 483 -7.21 7.53 -1.26
C VAL A 483 -6.67 7.23 -2.65
N ASP A 484 -7.52 7.14 -3.66
CA ASP A 484 -7.09 6.93 -5.04
C ASP A 484 -6.57 8.21 -5.70
N LEU A 485 -5.71 8.06 -6.70
CA LEU A 485 -5.08 9.15 -7.43
C LEU A 485 -5.96 9.77 -8.53
N VAL A 486 -7.08 9.16 -8.94
CA VAL A 486 -7.91 9.64 -10.04
C VAL A 486 -9.12 10.40 -9.48
N PRO A 487 -9.19 11.73 -9.60
CA PRO A 487 -10.34 12.49 -9.13
C PRO A 487 -11.61 12.14 -9.92
N ARG A 488 -12.75 12.15 -9.23
CA ARG A 488 -14.08 12.03 -9.85
C ARG A 488 -14.63 13.42 -10.16
N VAL A 489 -14.96 13.69 -11.41
CA VAL A 489 -15.57 14.95 -11.86
C VAL A 489 -17.09 14.82 -11.86
N VAL A 490 -17.77 15.75 -11.16
CA VAL A 490 -19.22 15.97 -11.25
C VAL A 490 -19.46 17.20 -12.11
N PRO A 491 -20.01 17.05 -13.34
CA PRO A 491 -20.23 18.17 -14.25
C PRO A 491 -21.15 19.25 -13.67
N ALA A 492 -20.99 20.49 -14.11
CA ALA A 492 -21.76 21.63 -13.59
C ALA A 492 -23.29 21.48 -13.74
N ALA A 493 -23.75 20.81 -14.82
CA ALA A 493 -25.17 20.54 -15.01
C ALA A 493 -25.72 19.58 -13.94
N ASP A 494 -25.01 18.48 -13.68
CA ASP A 494 -25.36 17.49 -12.65
C ASP A 494 -25.28 18.13 -11.26
N TRP A 495 -24.20 18.88 -10.98
CA TRP A 495 -24.02 19.53 -9.68
C TRP A 495 -25.09 20.57 -9.38
N ARG A 496 -25.55 21.34 -10.38
CA ARG A 496 -26.66 22.29 -10.21
C ARG A 496 -27.96 21.59 -9.77
N THR A 497 -28.30 20.48 -10.43
CA THR A 497 -29.48 19.67 -10.07
C THR A 497 -29.34 19.09 -8.68
N LEU A 498 -28.17 18.49 -8.37
CA LEU A 498 -27.87 17.93 -7.05
C LEU A 498 -27.99 19.01 -5.97
N ARG A 499 -27.41 20.19 -6.15
CA ARG A 499 -27.44 21.28 -5.17
C ARG A 499 -28.86 21.67 -4.79
N THR A 500 -29.72 21.93 -5.78
CA THR A 500 -31.12 22.33 -5.51
C THR A 500 -31.90 21.20 -4.85
N GLY A 501 -31.73 19.97 -5.32
CA GLY A 501 -32.42 18.81 -4.75
C GLY A 501 -31.99 18.46 -3.33
N LEU A 502 -30.69 18.57 -3.02
CA LEU A 502 -30.13 18.35 -1.69
C LEU A 502 -30.67 19.37 -0.68
N VAL A 503 -30.71 20.65 -1.06
CA VAL A 503 -31.30 21.71 -0.22
C VAL A 503 -32.79 21.45 0.04
N GLN A 504 -33.54 21.09 -0.99
CA GLN A 504 -34.96 20.74 -0.87
C GLN A 504 -35.15 19.59 0.13
N ARG A 505 -34.41 18.49 -0.05
CA ARG A 505 -34.50 17.31 0.80
C ARG A 505 -34.14 17.62 2.26
N ALA A 506 -33.04 18.32 2.50
CA ALA A 506 -32.59 18.69 3.85
C ALA A 506 -33.62 19.57 4.57
N ARG A 507 -34.24 20.54 3.88
CA ARG A 507 -35.30 21.40 4.45
C ARG A 507 -36.55 20.60 4.83
N ALA A 508 -36.96 19.63 4.01
CA ALA A 508 -38.10 18.78 4.31
C ALA A 508 -37.84 17.84 5.51
N LEU A 509 -36.63 17.26 5.59
CA LEU A 509 -36.21 16.43 6.71
C LEU A 509 -36.11 17.21 8.02
N ASP A 510 -35.58 18.44 7.98
CA ASP A 510 -35.57 19.32 9.16
C ASP A 510 -36.99 19.70 9.61
N ALA A 511 -37.89 20.01 8.67
CA ALA A 511 -39.30 20.29 8.98
C ALA A 511 -39.99 19.08 9.62
N PHE A 512 -39.73 17.87 9.11
CA PHE A 512 -40.20 16.63 9.70
C PHE A 512 -39.70 16.44 11.14
N LEU A 513 -38.39 16.62 11.37
CA LEU A 513 -37.80 16.48 12.70
C LEU A 513 -38.40 17.49 13.70
N ARG A 514 -38.75 18.69 13.25
CA ARG A 514 -39.44 19.67 14.11
C ARG A 514 -40.88 19.25 14.42
N ASP A 515 -41.61 18.75 13.43
CA ASP A 515 -43.00 18.34 13.58
C ASP A 515 -43.15 17.09 14.48
N VAL A 516 -42.31 16.07 14.28
CA VAL A 516 -42.41 14.77 14.98
C VAL A 516 -42.18 14.86 16.49
N TYR A 517 -41.40 15.85 16.93
CA TYR A 517 -41.17 16.18 18.34
C TYR A 517 -42.10 17.28 18.87
N ALA A 518 -43.02 17.78 18.04
CA ALA A 518 -43.99 18.80 18.41
C ALA A 518 -45.43 18.29 18.22
N ASP A 519 -46.16 18.81 17.24
CA ASP A 519 -47.59 18.57 17.07
C ASP A 519 -47.91 17.28 16.29
N ARG A 520 -46.89 16.65 15.66
CA ARG A 520 -47.01 15.42 14.86
C ARG A 520 -48.07 15.52 13.78
N ALA A 521 -48.19 16.69 13.15
CA ALA A 521 -49.19 16.99 12.13
C ALA A 521 -49.08 16.01 10.95
N VAL A 522 -47.87 15.69 10.49
CA VAL A 522 -47.63 14.72 9.41
C VAL A 522 -48.20 13.33 9.67
N VAL A 523 -48.31 12.93 10.95
CA VAL A 523 -48.93 11.67 11.36
C VAL A 523 -50.45 11.83 11.46
N ALA A 524 -50.92 12.93 12.07
CA ALA A 524 -52.34 13.23 12.20
C ALA A 524 -53.04 13.35 10.83
N ASP A 525 -52.35 13.92 9.84
CA ASP A 525 -52.84 14.13 8.47
C ASP A 525 -52.66 12.89 7.59
N GLY A 526 -52.11 11.79 8.13
CA GLY A 526 -51.97 10.51 7.42
C GLY A 526 -50.89 10.50 6.33
N VAL A 527 -49.98 11.47 6.33
CA VAL A 527 -48.85 11.52 5.39
C VAL A 527 -47.83 10.44 5.74
N VAL A 528 -47.46 10.32 7.01
CA VAL A 528 -46.62 9.23 7.54
C VAL A 528 -47.43 8.42 8.55
N PRO A 529 -47.53 7.08 8.40
CA PRO A 529 -48.21 6.26 9.38
C PRO A 529 -47.55 6.32 10.77
N ALA A 530 -48.36 6.35 11.83
CA ALA A 530 -47.88 6.43 13.22
C ALA A 530 -46.82 5.36 13.53
N TRP A 531 -47.02 4.12 13.07
CA TRP A 531 -46.08 3.03 13.34
C TRP A 531 -44.68 3.28 12.78
N VAL A 532 -44.52 4.00 11.67
CA VAL A 532 -43.19 4.29 11.08
C VAL A 532 -42.37 5.17 12.03
N VAL A 533 -43.05 6.09 12.71
CA VAL A 533 -42.45 7.00 13.69
C VAL A 533 -42.30 6.32 15.05
N GLU A 534 -43.36 5.71 15.57
CA GLU A 534 -43.41 5.17 16.93
C GLU A 534 -42.54 3.91 17.11
N SER A 535 -42.29 3.16 16.04
CA SER A 535 -41.40 1.99 16.09
C SER A 535 -39.93 2.33 15.80
N SER A 536 -39.64 3.58 15.44
CA SER A 536 -38.27 4.04 15.19
C SER A 536 -37.46 4.03 16.48
N PRO A 537 -36.31 3.31 16.55
CA PRO A 537 -35.38 3.43 17.67
C PRO A 537 -34.68 4.80 17.71
N GLY A 538 -34.73 5.54 16.60
CA GLY A 538 -34.26 6.92 16.50
C GLY A 538 -35.20 7.94 17.15
N LEU A 539 -36.45 7.59 17.45
CA LEU A 539 -37.38 8.46 18.19
C LEU A 539 -37.05 8.40 19.69
N ARG A 540 -36.24 9.36 20.16
CA ARG A 540 -35.77 9.40 21.56
C ARG A 540 -36.43 10.52 22.37
N PRO A 541 -36.75 10.32 23.66
CA PRO A 541 -37.36 11.36 24.51
C PRO A 541 -36.52 12.65 24.61
N THR A 542 -35.20 12.53 24.50
CA THR A 542 -34.24 13.64 24.44
C THR A 542 -34.53 14.60 23.29
N GLY A 543 -35.06 14.12 22.16
CA GLY A 543 -35.40 14.96 21.01
C GLY A 543 -36.45 16.02 21.32
N ALA A 544 -37.39 15.72 22.23
CA ALA A 544 -38.40 16.67 22.71
C ALA A 544 -37.82 17.76 23.62
N LEU A 545 -36.62 17.54 24.18
CA LEU A 545 -35.93 18.52 25.04
C LEU A 545 -35.12 19.55 24.24
N MET A 546 -34.91 19.33 22.94
CA MET A 546 -34.09 20.19 22.07
C MET A 546 -34.78 21.51 21.66
N GLY A 547 -35.97 21.79 22.18
CA GLY A 547 -36.75 23.00 21.85
C GLY A 547 -37.59 22.86 20.57
N ARG A 548 -38.61 23.71 20.46
CA ARG A 548 -39.58 23.72 19.33
C ARG A 548 -39.20 24.67 18.18
N ARG A 549 -38.13 25.45 18.34
CA ARG A 549 -37.71 26.51 17.41
C ARG A 549 -36.25 26.30 17.01
N GLY A 550 -35.92 26.65 15.77
CA GLY A 550 -34.57 26.53 15.22
C GLY A 550 -34.33 25.24 14.46
N THR A 551 -33.25 25.21 13.68
CA THR A 551 -32.80 24.07 12.91
C THR A 551 -32.42 22.91 13.83
N ARG A 552 -32.76 21.68 13.43
CA ARG A 552 -32.37 20.45 14.15
C ARG A 552 -31.23 19.70 13.46
N ALA A 553 -31.18 19.75 12.13
CA ALA A 553 -30.16 19.08 11.32
C ALA A 553 -29.23 20.10 10.66
N GLN A 554 -28.49 20.87 11.46
CA GLN A 554 -27.53 21.89 11.00
C GLN A 554 -26.58 21.36 9.94
N VAL A 555 -26.17 20.09 10.06
CA VAL A 555 -25.40 19.37 9.05
C VAL A 555 -26.19 18.15 8.62
N SER A 556 -26.51 18.06 7.33
CA SER A 556 -27.11 16.86 6.73
C SER A 556 -26.12 16.24 5.76
N GLY A 557 -25.91 14.93 5.85
CA GLY A 557 -25.18 14.15 4.85
C GLY A 557 -26.15 13.32 4.01
N THR A 558 -26.03 13.37 2.70
CA THR A 558 -26.88 12.58 1.78
C THR A 558 -25.99 11.71 0.91
N ASP A 559 -26.22 10.40 0.96
CA ASP A 559 -25.54 9.42 0.14
C ASP A 559 -26.26 9.27 -1.19
N LEU A 560 -25.53 9.46 -2.27
CA LEU A 560 -26.02 9.48 -3.64
C LEU A 560 -25.30 8.44 -4.47
N VAL A 561 -26.05 7.81 -5.36
CA VAL A 561 -25.53 6.89 -6.36
C VAL A 561 -25.95 7.35 -7.74
N ARG A 562 -25.17 6.97 -8.74
CA ARG A 562 -25.48 7.22 -10.14
C ARG A 562 -25.71 5.90 -10.85
N ASP A 563 -26.68 5.86 -11.74
CA ASP A 563 -26.89 4.72 -12.65
C ASP A 563 -26.16 4.93 -14.00
N PRO A 564 -25.97 3.88 -14.80
CA PRO A 564 -25.37 3.98 -16.13
C PRO A 564 -26.13 4.89 -17.11
N ASP A 565 -27.42 5.15 -16.88
CA ASP A 565 -28.25 6.02 -17.70
C ASP A 565 -28.10 7.51 -17.32
N GLY A 566 -27.29 7.81 -16.29
CA GLY A 566 -26.95 9.15 -15.81
C GLY A 566 -27.89 9.69 -14.73
N GLY A 567 -28.85 8.89 -14.26
CA GLY A 567 -29.76 9.23 -13.17
C GLY A 567 -29.08 9.22 -11.80
N TRP A 568 -29.43 10.19 -10.96
CA TRP A 568 -28.96 10.31 -9.58
C TRP A 568 -30.05 9.89 -8.61
N TYR A 569 -29.69 9.04 -7.65
CA TYR A 569 -30.61 8.54 -6.62
C TYR A 569 -30.02 8.71 -5.24
N VAL A 570 -30.85 9.12 -4.28
CA VAL A 570 -30.49 9.11 -2.86
C VAL A 570 -30.55 7.68 -2.36
N LEU A 571 -29.49 7.21 -1.72
CA LEU A 571 -29.41 5.89 -1.10
C LEU A 571 -29.76 5.92 0.40
N GLU A 572 -29.31 6.96 1.10
CA GLU A 572 -29.45 7.11 2.55
C GLU A 572 -29.24 8.58 2.97
N ASP A 573 -29.93 9.00 4.02
CA ASP A 573 -29.72 10.28 4.69
C ASP A 573 -28.97 10.08 6.01
N ASN A 574 -28.21 11.06 6.45
CA ASN A 574 -27.41 11.00 7.68
C ASN A 574 -27.63 12.32 8.44
N LEU A 575 -28.47 12.28 9.49
CA LEU A 575 -28.93 13.46 10.23
C LEU A 575 -28.47 13.46 11.70
N ARG A 576 -27.78 12.40 12.13
CA ARG A 576 -27.14 12.29 13.45
C ARG A 576 -25.79 13.03 13.44
N VAL A 577 -24.69 12.30 13.23
CA VAL A 577 -23.32 12.83 13.20
C VAL A 577 -22.69 12.51 11.84
N PRO A 578 -23.08 13.21 10.75
CA PRO A 578 -22.54 12.93 9.42
C PRO A 578 -21.04 13.24 9.37
N SER A 579 -20.25 12.26 8.92
CA SER A 579 -18.80 12.38 8.72
C SER A 579 -18.44 12.35 7.23
N GLY A 580 -17.26 12.89 6.91
CA GLY A 580 -16.65 12.86 5.57
C GLY A 580 -16.23 14.23 5.03
N ILE A 581 -16.64 15.33 5.67
CA ILE A 581 -16.32 16.71 5.24
C ILE A 581 -14.80 16.94 5.28
N GLY A 582 -14.16 16.61 6.41
CA GLY A 582 -12.72 16.82 6.58
C GLY A 582 -11.90 15.92 5.66
N TYR A 583 -12.36 14.68 5.43
CA TYR A 583 -11.75 13.78 4.45
C TYR A 583 -11.87 14.32 3.01
N ALA A 584 -13.03 14.87 2.62
CA ALA A 584 -13.21 15.44 1.28
C ALA A 584 -12.29 16.65 1.03
N VAL A 585 -12.19 17.57 2.00
CA VAL A 585 -11.25 18.70 1.94
C VAL A 585 -9.81 18.19 1.85
N GLN A 586 -9.45 17.22 2.68
CA GLN A 586 -8.09 16.67 2.70
C GLN A 586 -7.75 15.90 1.41
N ASN A 587 -8.70 15.21 0.78
CA ASN A 587 -8.49 14.53 -0.50
C ASN A 587 -8.12 15.51 -1.62
N ARG A 588 -8.75 16.71 -1.64
CA ARG A 588 -8.38 17.78 -2.56
C ARG A 588 -6.95 18.24 -2.36
N ARG A 589 -6.60 18.57 -1.11
CA ARG A 589 -5.25 19.06 -0.74
C ARG A 589 -4.18 18.02 -1.05
N LEU A 590 -4.47 16.75 -0.80
CA LEU A 590 -3.56 15.62 -1.07
C LEU A 590 -3.35 15.45 -2.57
N THR A 591 -4.42 15.44 -3.36
CA THR A 591 -4.36 15.33 -4.82
C THR A 591 -3.52 16.46 -5.41
N GLN A 592 -3.75 17.71 -5.01
CA GLN A 592 -2.97 18.86 -5.47
C GLN A 592 -1.49 18.78 -5.10
N ALA A 593 -1.17 18.21 -3.93
CA ALA A 593 0.21 18.06 -3.48
C ALA A 593 0.97 16.97 -4.27
N VAL A 594 0.32 15.83 -4.55
CA VAL A 594 0.99 14.65 -5.14
C VAL A 594 0.82 14.54 -6.64
N LEU A 595 -0.13 15.26 -7.24
CA LEU A 595 -0.40 15.28 -8.68
C LEU A 595 -0.51 16.73 -9.21
N PRO A 596 0.54 17.57 -9.03
CA PRO A 596 0.52 18.95 -9.53
C PRO A 596 0.41 19.05 -11.06
N GLU A 597 0.67 17.96 -11.79
CA GLU A 597 0.57 17.90 -13.25
C GLU A 597 -0.89 17.74 -13.75
N LEU A 598 -1.85 17.43 -12.86
CA LEU A 598 -3.25 17.35 -13.26
C LEU A 598 -3.81 18.74 -13.55
N PRO A 599 -4.39 18.98 -14.74
CA PRO A 599 -4.99 20.27 -15.06
C PRO A 599 -6.25 20.46 -14.21
N VAL A 600 -6.22 21.48 -13.36
CA VAL A 600 -7.37 21.88 -12.53
C VAL A 600 -8.36 22.67 -13.39
N PRO A 601 -9.65 22.28 -13.46
CA PRO A 601 -10.68 23.03 -14.17
C PRO A 601 -10.82 24.44 -13.61
N GLU A 602 -11.00 25.45 -14.47
CA GLU A 602 -11.16 26.85 -14.06
C GLU A 602 -12.40 27.08 -13.19
N ASP A 603 -13.45 26.27 -13.38
CA ASP A 603 -14.73 26.34 -12.67
C ASP A 603 -14.83 25.33 -11.51
N LEU A 604 -13.71 24.77 -11.05
CA LEU A 604 -13.67 23.89 -9.89
C LEU A 604 -14.02 24.66 -8.61
N LEU A 605 -15.02 24.16 -7.87
CA LEU A 605 -15.44 24.78 -6.63
C LEU A 605 -14.37 24.69 -5.52
N PRO A 606 -14.22 25.75 -4.69
CA PRO A 606 -13.17 25.86 -3.69
C PRO A 606 -13.48 25.00 -2.45
N ALA A 607 -12.77 23.89 -2.33
CA ALA A 607 -12.97 22.96 -1.22
C ALA A 607 -12.69 23.58 0.16
N ASP A 608 -11.69 24.46 0.23
CA ASP A 608 -11.18 25.06 1.47
C ASP A 608 -12.14 26.07 2.12
N GLU A 609 -13.20 26.50 1.42
CA GLU A 609 -14.23 27.39 2.00
C GLU A 609 -15.21 26.63 2.91
N THR A 610 -15.26 25.30 2.80
CA THR A 610 -16.24 24.47 3.50
C THR A 610 -16.22 24.63 5.03
N PRO A 611 -15.06 24.64 5.73
CA PRO A 611 -15.05 24.86 7.18
C PRO A 611 -15.63 26.21 7.58
N ALA A 612 -15.36 27.27 6.81
CA ALA A 612 -15.91 28.60 7.08
C ALA A 612 -17.44 28.63 6.88
N MET A 613 -17.97 27.94 5.87
CA MET A 613 -19.42 27.77 5.68
C MET A 613 -20.06 27.02 6.85
N LEU A 614 -19.46 25.91 7.28
CA LEU A 614 -19.91 25.14 8.44
C LEU A 614 -19.93 26.03 9.70
N TYR A 615 -18.86 26.79 9.95
CA TYR A 615 -18.80 27.71 11.08
C TYR A 615 -19.94 28.74 11.05
N ARG A 616 -20.25 29.34 9.89
CA ARG A 616 -21.38 30.27 9.76
C ARG A 616 -22.72 29.61 10.10
N ALA A 617 -22.95 28.39 9.65
CA ALA A 617 -24.18 27.65 9.97
C ALA A 617 -24.28 27.33 11.48
N LEU A 618 -23.15 26.99 12.13
CA LEU A 618 -23.10 26.75 13.58
C LEU A 618 -23.36 28.04 14.37
N VAL A 619 -22.75 29.16 13.96
CA VAL A 619 -22.99 30.49 14.56
C VAL A 619 -24.45 30.91 14.42
N ALA A 620 -25.06 30.71 13.24
CA ALA A 620 -26.48 31.00 13.01
C ALA A 620 -27.43 30.15 13.88
N ALA A 621 -26.96 29.01 14.38
CA ALA A 621 -27.71 28.15 15.27
C ALA A 621 -27.62 28.57 16.76
N ALA A 622 -26.86 29.63 17.08
CA ALA A 622 -26.69 30.07 18.46
C ALA A 622 -28.00 30.54 19.12
N PRO A 623 -28.12 30.42 20.46
CA PRO A 623 -29.24 30.99 21.19
C PRO A 623 -29.40 32.50 20.94
N ALA A 624 -30.64 32.98 20.79
CA ALA A 624 -30.95 34.36 20.42
C ALA A 624 -30.41 35.45 21.38
N ALA A 625 -29.95 35.08 22.58
CA ALA A 625 -29.37 36.00 23.55
C ALA A 625 -27.83 36.14 23.44
N ALA A 626 -27.18 35.44 22.50
CA ALA A 626 -25.74 35.48 22.28
C ALA A 626 -25.38 36.50 21.19
N ASP A 627 -24.67 37.57 21.58
CA ASP A 627 -24.23 38.63 20.64
C ASP A 627 -22.93 38.25 19.88
N ASP A 628 -22.07 37.40 20.47
CA ASP A 628 -20.83 36.85 19.89
C ASP A 628 -20.69 35.38 20.31
N PRO A 629 -21.36 34.45 19.61
CA PRO A 629 -21.56 33.10 20.12
C PRO A 629 -20.27 32.27 20.10
N ALA A 630 -19.96 31.66 21.24
CA ALA A 630 -18.84 30.76 21.39
C ALA A 630 -19.20 29.35 20.89
N VAL A 631 -18.52 28.90 19.84
CA VAL A 631 -18.66 27.56 19.23
C VAL A 631 -17.52 26.65 19.68
N VAL A 632 -17.81 25.38 19.97
CA VAL A 632 -16.80 24.32 20.20
C VAL A 632 -17.14 23.05 19.42
N VAL A 633 -16.14 22.23 19.12
CA VAL A 633 -16.32 20.87 18.57
C VAL A 633 -16.14 19.86 19.69
N LEU A 634 -17.19 19.12 20.04
CA LEU A 634 -17.15 18.10 21.09
C LEU A 634 -16.93 16.70 20.49
N SER A 635 -15.81 16.06 20.82
CA SER A 635 -15.40 14.76 20.30
C SER A 635 -15.28 13.71 21.40
N GLY A 636 -15.37 12.42 21.03
CA GLY A 636 -15.04 11.28 21.91
C GLY A 636 -13.53 11.05 22.14
N GLY A 637 -12.68 12.04 21.82
CA GLY A 637 -11.22 11.95 21.96
C GLY A 637 -10.50 11.13 20.88
N PRO A 638 -9.18 10.87 21.06
CA PRO A 638 -8.32 10.21 20.07
C PRO A 638 -8.70 8.76 19.69
N GLY A 639 -9.57 8.11 20.48
CA GLY A 639 -10.07 6.76 20.18
C GLY A 639 -11.17 6.74 19.11
N ASP A 640 -11.74 7.90 18.77
CA ASP A 640 -12.79 8.01 17.76
C ASP A 640 -12.24 7.75 16.33
N PRO A 641 -12.86 6.88 15.52
CA PRO A 641 -12.43 6.63 14.14
C PRO A 641 -12.34 7.87 13.24
N ALA A 642 -13.14 8.90 13.53
CA ALA A 642 -13.18 10.17 12.81
C ALA A 642 -12.43 11.31 13.52
N TRP A 643 -11.60 11.00 14.53
CA TRP A 643 -10.81 11.98 15.30
C TRP A 643 -10.01 12.95 14.41
N PHE A 644 -9.41 12.43 13.33
CA PHE A 644 -8.69 13.27 12.36
C PHE A 644 -9.57 14.38 11.79
N GLU A 645 -10.79 14.05 11.37
CA GLU A 645 -11.74 15.02 10.82
C GLU A 645 -12.16 16.04 11.89
N HIS A 646 -12.40 15.60 13.13
CA HIS A 646 -12.81 16.50 14.21
C HIS A 646 -11.75 17.56 14.47
N ARG A 647 -10.47 17.15 14.52
CA ARG A 647 -9.33 18.05 14.67
C ARG A 647 -9.19 19.00 13.49
N LEU A 648 -9.23 18.48 12.27
CA LEU A 648 -9.12 19.31 11.06
C LEU A 648 -10.21 20.37 11.02
N LEU A 649 -11.47 20.01 11.25
CA LEU A 649 -12.57 20.96 11.22
C LEU A 649 -12.48 22.00 12.34
N ALA A 650 -12.10 21.59 13.56
CA ALA A 650 -11.92 22.53 14.67
C ALA A 650 -10.79 23.54 14.39
N ASP A 651 -9.64 23.05 13.93
CA ASP A 651 -8.48 23.87 13.58
C ASP A 651 -8.80 24.88 12.46
N GLU A 652 -9.46 24.43 11.39
CA GLU A 652 -9.80 25.27 10.22
C GLU A 652 -10.93 26.27 10.51
N MET A 653 -11.89 25.92 11.37
CA MET A 653 -12.90 26.87 11.87
C MET A 653 -12.34 27.85 12.91
N GLY A 654 -11.16 27.57 13.47
CA GLY A 654 -10.56 28.37 14.54
C GLY A 654 -11.29 28.25 15.88
N VAL A 655 -11.93 27.10 16.14
CA VAL A 655 -12.71 26.85 17.37
C VAL A 655 -12.07 25.78 18.25
N PRO A 656 -12.31 25.77 19.57
CA PRO A 656 -11.77 24.72 20.44
C PRO A 656 -12.31 23.32 20.09
N LEU A 657 -11.40 22.35 19.90
CA LEU A 657 -11.70 20.92 19.96
C LEU A 657 -11.69 20.47 21.42
N THR A 658 -12.80 19.92 21.91
CA THR A 658 -13.01 19.60 23.33
C THR A 658 -13.50 18.16 23.52
N GLU A 659 -13.24 17.62 24.71
CA GLU A 659 -13.87 16.38 25.21
C GLU A 659 -14.87 16.74 26.32
N THR A 660 -15.71 15.80 26.74
CA THR A 660 -16.70 16.07 27.79
C THR A 660 -16.06 16.48 29.11
N SER A 661 -14.86 15.96 29.40
CA SER A 661 -14.04 16.32 30.57
C SER A 661 -13.56 17.77 30.57
N ASP A 662 -13.67 18.49 29.44
CA ASP A 662 -13.36 19.91 29.36
C ASP A 662 -14.59 20.80 29.66
N LEU A 663 -15.77 20.21 29.79
CA LEU A 663 -17.04 20.94 29.91
C LEU A 663 -17.61 20.88 31.33
N LEU A 664 -18.10 22.01 31.82
CA LEU A 664 -18.78 22.14 33.10
C LEU A 664 -20.12 22.85 32.88
N VAL A 665 -21.19 22.37 33.53
CA VAL A 665 -22.47 23.07 33.55
C VAL A 665 -22.65 23.72 34.92
N GLU A 666 -22.69 25.05 34.95
CA GLU A 666 -22.78 25.84 36.18
C GLU A 666 -23.86 26.91 35.99
N GLU A 667 -24.79 27.05 36.95
CA GLU A 667 -25.92 27.99 36.88
C GLU A 667 -26.79 27.83 35.62
N GLY A 668 -26.78 26.62 35.04
CA GLY A 668 -27.47 26.28 33.81
C GLY A 668 -26.86 26.93 32.56
N ARG A 669 -25.58 27.27 32.58
CA ARG A 669 -24.77 27.66 31.41
C ARG A 669 -23.62 26.67 31.25
N VAL A 670 -23.21 26.42 30.01
CA VAL A 670 -22.08 25.53 29.73
C VAL A 670 -20.80 26.33 29.64
N ARG A 671 -19.76 25.85 30.29
CA ARG A 671 -18.44 26.49 30.34
C ARG A 671 -17.36 25.50 29.92
N LEU A 672 -16.50 25.94 29.01
CA LEU A 672 -15.23 25.29 28.71
C LEU A 672 -14.22 25.62 29.82
N VAL A 673 -13.66 24.58 30.45
CA VAL A 673 -12.66 24.68 31.50
C VAL A 673 -11.30 24.27 30.93
N ARG A 674 -10.40 25.24 30.72
CA ARG A 674 -9.02 24.99 30.28
C ARG A 674 -8.04 25.90 31.00
N GLU A 675 -6.93 25.33 31.47
CA GLU A 675 -5.84 26.07 32.12
C GLU A 675 -6.32 26.99 33.27
N GLY A 676 -7.34 26.54 34.02
CA GLY A 676 -7.94 27.31 35.11
C GLY A 676 -8.88 28.44 34.68
N CYS A 677 -9.04 28.68 33.38
CA CYS A 677 -10.01 29.62 32.81
C CYS A 677 -11.35 28.92 32.55
N ARG A 678 -12.45 29.65 32.77
CA ARG A 678 -13.81 29.23 32.39
C ARG A 678 -14.34 30.19 31.31
N ARG A 679 -14.72 29.66 30.16
CA ARG A 679 -15.33 30.45 29.06
C ARG A 679 -16.70 29.89 28.72
N GLU A 680 -17.67 30.75 28.49
CA GLU A 680 -19.02 30.33 28.10
C GLU A 680 -19.02 29.67 26.72
N VAL A 681 -19.94 28.72 26.53
CA VAL A 681 -20.14 27.98 25.27
C VAL A 681 -21.62 28.07 24.91
N ASP A 682 -21.89 28.58 23.72
CA ASP A 682 -23.24 28.80 23.19
C ASP A 682 -23.68 27.70 22.22
N VAL A 683 -22.72 27.15 21.47
CA VAL A 683 -22.96 26.11 20.46
C VAL A 683 -21.92 25.00 20.59
N ILE A 684 -22.40 23.76 20.64
CA ILE A 684 -21.56 22.56 20.57
C ILE A 684 -21.84 21.86 19.24
N TYR A 685 -20.84 21.81 18.37
CA TYR A 685 -20.83 20.89 17.23
C TYR A 685 -20.52 19.49 17.76
N LEU A 686 -21.56 18.66 17.85
CA LEU A 686 -21.53 17.36 18.48
C LEU A 686 -20.99 16.30 17.51
N ARG A 687 -19.85 15.71 17.88
CA ARG A 687 -19.15 14.67 17.12
C ARG A 687 -19.03 13.36 17.89
N MET A 688 -20.04 13.06 18.70
CA MET A 688 -20.11 11.83 19.50
C MET A 688 -21.56 11.32 19.55
N ASP A 689 -21.71 10.02 19.83
CA ASP A 689 -23.02 9.39 19.97
C ASP A 689 -23.82 9.93 21.16
N GLU A 690 -25.15 9.95 21.02
CA GLU A 690 -26.07 10.46 22.04
C GLU A 690 -25.97 9.66 23.35
N GLU A 691 -25.91 8.33 23.30
CA GLU A 691 -25.83 7.50 24.50
C GLU A 691 -24.50 7.70 25.22
N ALA A 692 -23.40 7.82 24.48
CA ALA A 692 -22.10 8.17 25.04
C ALA A 692 -22.13 9.56 25.71
N LEU A 693 -22.72 10.57 25.07
CA LEU A 693 -22.81 11.93 25.60
C LEU A 693 -23.57 11.97 26.94
N LEU A 694 -24.67 11.22 27.05
CA LEU A 694 -25.53 11.26 28.23
C LEU A 694 -24.85 10.70 29.49
N HIS A 695 -23.86 9.81 29.33
CA HIS A 695 -23.20 9.11 30.43
C HIS A 695 -21.78 9.61 30.71
N ALA A 696 -21.20 10.40 29.79
CA ALA A 696 -19.84 10.88 29.89
C ALA A 696 -19.67 11.88 31.04
N PRO A 697 -18.56 11.79 31.81
CA PRO A 697 -18.27 12.73 32.88
C PRO A 697 -17.89 14.11 32.33
N GLY A 698 -18.33 15.16 33.03
CA GLY A 698 -17.87 16.54 32.86
C GLY A 698 -16.55 16.82 33.59
N ALA A 699 -16.12 18.07 33.54
CA ALA A 699 -14.87 18.55 34.18
C ALA A 699 -14.84 18.38 35.71
N ASP A 700 -16.00 18.26 36.36
CA ASP A 700 -16.16 18.00 37.79
C ASP A 700 -16.32 16.51 38.13
N GLY A 701 -16.24 15.62 37.12
CA GLY A 701 -16.47 14.18 37.25
C GLY A 701 -17.94 13.77 37.33
N VAL A 702 -18.89 14.73 37.24
CA VAL A 702 -20.33 14.45 37.26
C VAL A 702 -20.82 14.20 35.82
N PRO A 703 -21.74 13.24 35.57
CA PRO A 703 -22.29 13.02 34.25
C PRO A 703 -22.89 14.31 33.64
N LEU A 704 -22.39 14.69 32.45
CA LEU A 704 -22.71 15.96 31.79
C LEU A 704 -24.13 15.96 31.17
N GLY A 705 -24.66 14.78 30.83
CA GLY A 705 -25.86 14.60 30.02
C GLY A 705 -27.07 15.41 30.48
N TRP A 706 -27.55 15.15 31.69
CA TRP A 706 -28.75 15.83 32.22
C TRP A 706 -28.56 17.35 32.37
N PRO A 707 -27.46 17.84 32.99
CA PRO A 707 -27.19 19.27 33.05
C PRO A 707 -27.15 19.95 31.66
N LEU A 708 -26.57 19.28 30.67
CA LEU A 708 -26.51 19.79 29.30
C LEU A 708 -27.89 19.85 28.67
N LEU A 709 -28.70 18.78 28.78
CA LEU A 709 -30.08 18.76 28.28
C LEU A 709 -30.93 19.89 28.90
N ALA A 710 -30.74 20.17 30.20
CA ALA A 710 -31.43 21.26 30.88
C ALA A 710 -31.03 22.65 30.32
N ALA A 711 -29.75 22.85 29.99
CA ALA A 711 -29.27 24.08 29.37
C ALA A 711 -29.84 24.27 27.96
N VAL A 712 -29.91 23.20 27.15
CA VAL A 712 -30.57 23.22 25.83
C VAL A 712 -32.05 23.55 25.97
N HIS A 713 -32.76 22.85 26.85
CA HIS A 713 -34.20 23.08 27.07
C HIS A 713 -34.52 24.50 27.54
N ALA A 714 -33.62 25.11 28.32
CA ALA A 714 -33.71 26.50 28.76
C ALA A 714 -33.36 27.52 27.65
N GLY A 715 -32.97 27.07 26.46
CA GLY A 715 -32.57 27.93 25.35
C GLY A 715 -31.25 28.66 25.59
N ARG A 716 -30.31 28.05 26.32
CA ARG A 716 -28.99 28.63 26.66
C ARG A 716 -27.82 27.94 25.97
N LEU A 717 -28.09 26.89 25.22
CA LEU A 717 -27.12 26.10 24.49
C LEU A 717 -27.79 25.50 23.26
N THR A 718 -27.07 25.46 22.14
CA THR A 718 -27.45 24.66 20.97
C THR A 718 -26.52 23.46 20.81
N LEU A 719 -27.10 22.28 20.60
CA LEU A 719 -26.38 21.12 20.08
C LEU A 719 -26.61 21.04 18.57
N ALA A 720 -25.51 21.01 17.81
CA ALA A 720 -25.54 20.85 16.36
C ALA A 720 -24.86 19.51 16.00
N ASN A 721 -25.54 18.50 15.47
CA ASN A 721 -26.98 18.42 15.30
C ASN A 721 -27.72 18.20 16.62
N ALA A 722 -29.03 18.47 16.62
CA ALA A 722 -29.90 18.19 17.75
C ALA A 722 -30.03 16.67 18.03
N LEU A 723 -30.23 16.31 19.29
CA LEU A 723 -30.45 14.92 19.70
C LEU A 723 -31.80 14.38 19.18
N GLY A 724 -31.90 13.05 19.06
CA GLY A 724 -33.12 12.40 18.56
C GLY A 724 -33.37 12.56 17.06
N ASN A 725 -32.42 13.10 16.28
CA ASN A 725 -32.55 13.18 14.81
C ASN A 725 -32.61 11.83 14.11
N GLY A 726 -32.33 10.75 14.83
CA GLY A 726 -32.33 9.40 14.29
C GLY A 726 -33.65 8.94 13.67
N VAL A 727 -34.78 9.48 14.13
CA VAL A 727 -36.08 9.18 13.51
C VAL A 727 -36.16 9.70 12.06
N GLY A 728 -35.38 10.74 11.74
CA GLY A 728 -35.34 11.40 10.44
C GLY A 728 -34.48 10.69 9.38
N ASP A 729 -33.56 9.81 9.79
CA ASP A 729 -32.68 9.06 8.89
C ASP A 729 -32.88 7.55 8.94
N ASP A 730 -33.94 7.08 9.60
CA ASP A 730 -34.30 5.66 9.61
C ASP A 730 -34.82 5.20 8.24
N LYS A 731 -34.45 3.97 7.85
CA LYS A 731 -34.74 3.43 6.51
C LYS A 731 -36.23 3.23 6.22
N ALA A 732 -37.08 3.16 7.25
CA ALA A 732 -38.52 3.13 7.06
C ALA A 732 -39.08 4.52 6.70
N LEU A 733 -38.56 5.59 7.31
CA LEU A 733 -38.95 6.96 6.99
C LEU A 733 -38.46 7.37 5.60
N TYR A 734 -37.28 6.88 5.19
CA TYR A 734 -36.71 7.11 3.86
C TYR A 734 -37.76 6.96 2.73
N ALA A 735 -38.59 5.92 2.76
CA ALA A 735 -39.64 5.67 1.76
C ALA A 735 -40.74 6.76 1.69
N TYR A 736 -40.84 7.63 2.70
CA TYR A 736 -41.80 8.72 2.78
C TYR A 736 -41.20 10.09 2.48
N VAL A 737 -39.87 10.23 2.38
CA VAL A 737 -39.23 11.55 2.16
C VAL A 737 -39.78 12.31 0.93
N PRO A 738 -40.10 11.66 -0.21
CA PRO A 738 -40.77 12.31 -1.32
C PRO A 738 -42.10 12.98 -0.91
N ARG A 739 -42.88 12.31 -0.05
CA ARG A 739 -44.15 12.84 0.49
C ARG A 739 -43.91 13.94 1.52
N LEU A 740 -42.81 13.90 2.26
CA LEU A 740 -42.42 14.97 3.19
C LEU A 740 -42.08 16.26 2.43
N ILE A 741 -41.39 16.14 1.29
CA ILE A 741 -41.10 17.28 0.41
C ILE A 741 -42.40 17.92 -0.07
N GLU A 742 -43.34 17.13 -0.59
CA GLU A 742 -44.65 17.62 -1.03
C GLU A 742 -45.44 18.27 0.12
N TYR A 743 -45.45 17.64 1.29
CA TYR A 743 -46.23 18.09 2.44
C TYR A 743 -45.69 19.37 3.07
N TYR A 744 -44.39 19.42 3.38
CA TYR A 744 -43.80 20.56 4.09
C TYR A 744 -43.42 21.72 3.17
N LEU A 745 -43.04 21.44 1.93
CA LEU A 745 -42.55 22.46 1.00
C LEU A 745 -43.56 22.79 -0.10
N GLY A 746 -44.55 21.93 -0.35
CA GLY A 746 -45.48 22.12 -1.49
C GLY A 746 -44.79 21.92 -2.84
N GLU A 747 -43.64 21.26 -2.86
CA GLU A 747 -42.79 21.10 -4.04
C GLU A 747 -42.77 19.63 -4.50
N LYS A 748 -42.42 19.39 -5.77
CA LYS A 748 -42.16 18.04 -6.25
C LYS A 748 -40.71 17.64 -5.91
N PRO A 749 -40.46 16.37 -5.51
CA PRO A 749 -39.10 15.86 -5.30
C PRO A 749 -38.24 16.03 -6.55
N LEU A 750 -37.05 16.61 -6.38
CA LEU A 750 -36.10 16.85 -7.47
C LEU A 750 -35.07 15.72 -7.65
N LEU A 751 -34.81 14.95 -6.59
CA LEU A 751 -33.91 13.79 -6.63
C LEU A 751 -34.74 12.51 -6.58
N GLY A 752 -34.28 11.50 -7.33
CA GLY A 752 -34.87 10.16 -7.25
C GLY A 752 -34.50 9.49 -5.93
N ASP A 753 -35.41 8.68 -5.40
CA ASP A 753 -35.12 7.74 -4.33
C ASP A 753 -35.08 6.32 -4.93
N VAL A 754 -34.23 5.46 -4.37
CA VAL A 754 -34.25 4.03 -4.66
C VAL A 754 -35.60 3.46 -4.22
N PRO A 755 -36.36 2.79 -5.10
CA PRO A 755 -37.63 2.18 -4.72
C PRO A 755 -37.46 1.27 -3.51
N THR A 756 -38.23 1.54 -2.45
CA THR A 756 -38.09 0.92 -1.13
C THR A 756 -39.40 0.34 -0.66
N TYR A 757 -39.36 -0.93 -0.29
CA TYR A 757 -40.47 -1.72 0.24
C TYR A 757 -40.35 -1.87 1.76
N LEU A 758 -41.45 -1.63 2.46
CA LEU A 758 -41.58 -1.76 3.91
C LEU A 758 -42.16 -3.12 4.24
N CYS A 759 -41.37 -4.00 4.85
CA CYS A 759 -41.85 -5.34 5.23
C CYS A 759 -42.93 -5.29 6.34
N GLY A 760 -43.08 -4.15 7.03
CA GLY A 760 -44.19 -3.90 7.95
C GLY A 760 -45.57 -3.92 7.27
N LEU A 761 -45.65 -3.59 5.97
CA LEU A 761 -46.88 -3.60 5.20
C LEU A 761 -47.12 -5.01 4.61
N PRO A 762 -48.26 -5.68 4.88
CA PRO A 762 -48.49 -7.07 4.48
C PRO A 762 -48.32 -7.35 2.99
N GLU A 763 -48.79 -6.45 2.12
CA GLU A 763 -48.72 -6.60 0.66
C GLU A 763 -47.27 -6.49 0.18
N GLN A 764 -46.54 -5.46 0.61
CA GLN A 764 -45.13 -5.28 0.27
C GLN A 764 -44.26 -6.39 0.85
N ARG A 765 -44.57 -6.89 2.05
CA ARG A 765 -43.90 -8.08 2.62
C ARG A 765 -44.06 -9.31 1.74
N ALA A 766 -45.28 -9.56 1.24
CA ALA A 766 -45.51 -10.71 0.36
C ALA A 766 -44.68 -10.60 -0.93
N GLU A 767 -44.58 -9.40 -1.49
CA GLU A 767 -43.71 -9.12 -2.64
C GLU A 767 -42.23 -9.36 -2.32
N VAL A 768 -41.72 -8.79 -1.22
CA VAL A 768 -40.33 -8.96 -0.79
C VAL A 768 -39.98 -10.42 -0.55
N LEU A 769 -40.84 -11.16 0.17
CA LEU A 769 -40.62 -12.59 0.44
C LEU A 769 -40.64 -13.46 -0.82
N GLY A 770 -41.26 -12.99 -1.90
CA GLY A 770 -41.28 -13.64 -3.21
C GLY A 770 -40.07 -13.32 -4.09
N ARG A 771 -39.28 -12.29 -3.75
CA ARG A 771 -38.19 -11.72 -4.56
C ARG A 771 -36.90 -11.49 -3.74
N LEU A 772 -36.66 -12.28 -2.69
CA LEU A 772 -35.52 -12.06 -1.78
C LEU A 772 -34.17 -12.14 -2.49
N ASP A 773 -34.08 -12.95 -3.54
CA ASP A 773 -32.92 -13.15 -4.41
C ASP A 773 -32.74 -12.04 -5.46
N GLU A 774 -33.65 -11.07 -5.55
CA GLU A 774 -33.57 -9.92 -6.47
C GLU A 774 -33.26 -8.59 -5.75
N LEU A 775 -33.51 -8.52 -4.44
CA LEU A 775 -33.56 -7.26 -3.68
C LEU A 775 -32.37 -7.09 -2.73
N VAL A 776 -32.13 -5.85 -2.29
CA VAL A 776 -31.20 -5.54 -1.19
C VAL A 776 -31.98 -5.42 0.11
N LEU A 777 -31.74 -6.33 1.06
CA LEU A 777 -32.47 -6.42 2.32
C LEU A 777 -31.70 -5.74 3.45
N LYS A 778 -32.36 -4.84 4.18
CA LYS A 778 -31.71 -4.03 5.22
C LYS A 778 -32.57 -3.99 6.49
N PRO A 779 -31.98 -4.09 7.68
CA PRO A 779 -32.67 -3.74 8.91
C PRO A 779 -32.87 -2.22 8.99
N VAL A 780 -34.03 -1.79 9.51
CA VAL A 780 -34.41 -0.37 9.66
C VAL A 780 -33.38 0.37 10.53
N ASP A 781 -32.90 -0.26 11.59
CA ASP A 781 -32.04 0.31 12.63
C ASP A 781 -30.53 0.06 12.43
N GLY A 782 -30.13 -0.60 11.35
CA GLY A 782 -28.71 -0.95 11.12
C GLY A 782 -27.85 0.27 10.75
N TYR A 783 -26.68 0.39 11.36
CA TYR A 783 -25.63 1.34 10.97
C TYR A 783 -24.57 0.67 10.11
N GLY A 784 -23.96 1.40 9.17
CA GLY A 784 -22.69 0.97 8.54
C GLY A 784 -22.75 -0.35 7.76
N GLY A 785 -23.88 -0.69 7.14
CA GLY A 785 -23.99 -1.91 6.33
C GLY A 785 -23.99 -3.22 7.13
N ASP A 786 -24.12 -3.16 8.45
CA ASP A 786 -24.27 -4.34 9.29
C ASP A 786 -25.62 -5.04 9.01
N ARG A 787 -25.57 -6.37 8.82
CA ARG A 787 -26.72 -7.23 8.46
C ARG A 787 -27.45 -6.88 7.14
N VAL A 788 -26.78 -6.22 6.18
CA VAL A 788 -27.31 -6.04 4.82
C VAL A 788 -27.08 -7.30 3.99
N VAL A 789 -28.15 -7.84 3.40
CA VAL A 789 -28.11 -8.99 2.50
C VAL A 789 -28.35 -8.51 1.06
N ILE A 790 -27.45 -8.87 0.14
CA ILE A 790 -27.57 -8.56 -1.29
C ILE A 790 -28.14 -9.80 -1.97
N GLY A 791 -29.45 -9.84 -2.17
CA GLY A 791 -30.19 -11.01 -2.66
C GLY A 791 -29.52 -11.76 -3.82
N PRO A 792 -29.19 -11.08 -4.93
CA PRO A 792 -28.58 -11.72 -6.10
C PRO A 792 -27.19 -12.34 -5.88
N ARG A 793 -26.56 -12.06 -4.74
CA ARG A 793 -25.22 -12.55 -4.37
C ARG A 793 -25.23 -13.37 -3.07
N ALA A 794 -26.39 -13.56 -2.45
CA ALA A 794 -26.55 -14.29 -1.21
C ALA A 794 -26.72 -15.79 -1.48
N GLU A 795 -26.16 -16.61 -0.60
CA GLU A 795 -26.38 -18.06 -0.64
C GLU A 795 -27.80 -18.40 -0.16
N ALA A 796 -28.33 -19.55 -0.57
CA ALA A 796 -29.70 -19.95 -0.22
C ALA A 796 -29.95 -19.99 1.31
N GLU A 797 -28.95 -20.43 2.09
CA GLU A 797 -29.04 -20.45 3.56
C GLU A 797 -29.14 -19.05 4.17
N GLU A 798 -28.46 -18.06 3.59
CA GLU A 798 -28.53 -16.66 4.02
C GLU A 798 -29.90 -16.05 3.70
N LEU A 799 -30.45 -16.37 2.52
CA LEU A 799 -31.80 -15.98 2.12
C LEU A 799 -32.89 -16.60 3.00
N ASP A 800 -32.72 -17.85 3.43
CA ASP A 800 -33.64 -18.50 4.37
C ASP A 800 -33.55 -17.89 5.77
N ALA A 801 -32.34 -17.59 6.24
CA ALA A 801 -32.14 -16.94 7.53
C ALA A 801 -32.77 -15.54 7.59
N VAL A 802 -32.58 -14.72 6.55
CA VAL A 802 -33.20 -13.38 6.49
C VAL A 802 -34.71 -13.46 6.31
N ARG A 803 -35.23 -14.45 5.58
CA ARG A 803 -36.68 -14.74 5.48
C ARG A 803 -37.30 -14.96 6.85
N GLU A 804 -36.69 -15.82 7.69
CA GLU A 804 -37.17 -16.08 9.05
C GLU A 804 -37.15 -14.82 9.91
N GLN A 805 -36.09 -14.00 9.80
CA GLN A 805 -35.97 -12.73 10.53
C GLN A 805 -37.03 -11.71 10.11
N ILE A 806 -37.31 -11.60 8.81
CA ILE A 806 -38.38 -10.73 8.27
C ILE A 806 -39.75 -11.19 8.78
N LEU A 807 -40.02 -12.50 8.79
CA LEU A 807 -41.29 -13.04 9.29
C LEU A 807 -41.46 -12.81 10.80
N ALA A 808 -40.38 -12.91 11.58
CA ALA A 808 -40.41 -12.71 13.02
C ALA A 808 -40.64 -11.25 13.42
N ALA A 809 -40.03 -10.29 12.72
CA ALA A 809 -40.12 -8.87 13.04
C ALA A 809 -40.22 -7.98 11.78
N PRO A 810 -41.33 -8.05 11.02
CA PRO A 810 -41.43 -7.45 9.69
C PRO A 810 -41.25 -5.93 9.66
N HIS A 811 -41.70 -5.22 10.69
CA HIS A 811 -41.56 -3.76 10.79
C HIS A 811 -40.10 -3.31 10.96
N ARG A 812 -39.16 -4.21 11.28
CA ARG A 812 -37.73 -3.92 11.42
C ARG A 812 -36.94 -4.10 10.12
N TRP A 813 -37.60 -4.42 9.01
CA TRP A 813 -36.96 -4.71 7.73
C TRP A 813 -37.52 -3.88 6.59
N ILE A 814 -36.63 -3.48 5.70
CA ILE A 814 -36.95 -2.90 4.39
C ILE A 814 -36.20 -3.66 3.31
N ALA A 815 -36.73 -3.60 2.09
CA ALA A 815 -36.04 -4.07 0.90
C ALA A 815 -35.96 -2.95 -0.12
N GLN A 816 -34.86 -2.88 -0.85
CA GLN A 816 -34.63 -1.90 -1.90
C GLN A 816 -34.40 -2.60 -3.23
N GLU A 817 -34.89 -1.97 -4.31
CA GLU A 817 -34.51 -2.38 -5.66
C GLU A 817 -33.00 -2.26 -5.84
N MET A 818 -32.41 -3.19 -6.59
CA MET A 818 -30.98 -3.14 -6.89
C MET A 818 -30.73 -2.12 -8.00
N ILE A 819 -30.08 -1.01 -7.66
CA ILE A 819 -29.59 -0.06 -8.66
C ILE A 819 -28.24 -0.55 -9.17
N ALA A 820 -28.09 -0.60 -10.50
CA ALA A 820 -26.78 -0.78 -11.12
C ALA A 820 -25.92 0.44 -10.80
N LEU A 821 -24.94 0.28 -9.91
CA LEU A 821 -24.03 1.35 -9.54
C LEU A 821 -23.04 1.59 -10.68
N THR A 822 -22.84 2.85 -11.06
CA THR A 822 -21.75 3.20 -11.97
C THR A 822 -20.40 2.77 -11.41
N THR A 823 -19.42 2.58 -12.31
CA THR A 823 -18.01 2.47 -11.92
C THR A 823 -17.24 3.74 -12.20
N HIS A 824 -16.10 3.86 -11.53
CA HIS A 824 -15.11 4.89 -11.81
C HIS A 824 -13.70 4.27 -11.88
N PRO A 825 -12.80 4.81 -12.70
CA PRO A 825 -11.42 4.36 -12.76
C PRO A 825 -10.69 4.52 -11.42
N VAL A 826 -9.91 3.50 -11.07
CA VAL A 826 -9.07 3.43 -9.86
C VAL A 826 -7.71 2.89 -10.27
N PHE A 827 -6.63 3.54 -9.86
CA PHE A 827 -5.30 3.02 -10.14
C PHE A 827 -4.99 1.85 -9.19
N ASP A 828 -4.70 0.67 -9.74
CA ASP A 828 -4.44 -0.55 -8.96
C ASP A 828 -2.94 -0.82 -8.73
N GLY A 829 -2.11 0.21 -8.94
CA GLY A 829 -0.66 0.10 -8.96
C GLY A 829 -0.09 -0.30 -10.32
N THR A 830 -0.91 -0.78 -11.27
CA THR A 830 -0.43 -1.18 -12.61
C THR A 830 -1.20 -0.53 -13.74
N ALA A 831 -2.52 -0.45 -13.64
CA ALA A 831 -3.43 0.12 -14.62
C ALA A 831 -4.63 0.75 -13.91
N LEU A 832 -5.52 1.39 -14.69
CA LEU A 832 -6.84 1.72 -14.17
C LEU A 832 -7.74 0.49 -14.23
N ALA A 833 -8.48 0.26 -13.14
CA ALA A 833 -9.49 -0.77 -13.04
C ALA A 833 -10.83 -0.16 -12.55
N PRO A 834 -11.97 -0.64 -13.05
CA PRO A 834 -13.28 -0.11 -12.64
C PRO A 834 -13.59 -0.53 -11.19
N ARG A 835 -14.10 0.42 -10.40
CA ARG A 835 -14.69 0.14 -9.07
C ARG A 835 -15.98 0.91 -8.92
N HIS A 836 -16.95 0.31 -8.24
CA HIS A 836 -18.18 1.02 -7.88
C HIS A 836 -17.88 2.16 -6.93
N VAL A 837 -18.59 3.27 -7.15
CA VAL A 837 -18.46 4.49 -6.34
C VAL A 837 -19.82 4.99 -5.90
N ASP A 838 -19.82 5.70 -4.78
CA ASP A 838 -20.94 6.54 -4.39
C ASP A 838 -20.46 7.96 -4.05
N LEU A 839 -21.39 8.86 -3.72
CA LEU A 839 -21.11 10.24 -3.40
C LEU A 839 -21.84 10.64 -2.12
N ARG A 840 -21.12 11.08 -1.09
CA ARG A 840 -21.73 11.74 0.07
C ARG A 840 -21.60 13.25 -0.08
N ALA A 841 -22.73 13.93 -0.24
CA ALA A 841 -22.81 15.39 -0.25
C ALA A 841 -23.31 15.93 1.09
N PHE A 842 -22.97 17.18 1.41
CA PHE A 842 -23.28 17.79 2.69
C PHE A 842 -24.08 19.09 2.51
N VAL A 843 -25.13 19.26 3.31
CA VAL A 843 -25.94 20.48 3.38
C VAL A 843 -25.79 21.09 4.77
N PHE A 844 -25.51 22.38 4.82
CA PHE A 844 -25.51 23.18 6.03
C PHE A 844 -26.81 23.98 6.12
N LEU A 845 -27.54 23.80 7.22
CA LEU A 845 -28.79 24.47 7.51
C LEU A 845 -28.58 25.49 8.65
N GLY A 846 -28.63 26.78 8.31
CA GLY A 846 -28.67 27.90 9.26
C GLY A 846 -29.82 28.84 8.90
N ASP A 847 -29.57 30.15 8.89
CA ASP A 847 -30.50 31.14 8.32
C ASP A 847 -30.77 30.91 6.83
N THR A 848 -29.75 30.39 6.14
CA THR A 848 -29.81 29.90 4.76
C THR A 848 -29.47 28.41 4.72
N ALA A 849 -29.88 27.75 3.64
CA ALA A 849 -29.51 26.37 3.35
C ALA A 849 -28.47 26.35 2.22
N GLU A 850 -27.26 25.89 2.53
CA GLU A 850 -26.12 25.90 1.60
C GLU A 850 -25.56 24.49 1.43
N VAL A 851 -25.17 24.12 0.22
CA VAL A 851 -24.48 22.83 -0.03
C VAL A 851 -22.99 23.07 0.01
N ALA A 852 -22.25 22.21 0.72
CA ALA A 852 -20.81 22.29 0.78
C ALA A 852 -20.20 22.19 -0.63
N PRO A 853 -19.17 23.00 -0.97
CA PRO A 853 -18.44 22.92 -2.24
C PRO A 853 -17.49 21.71 -2.28
N VAL A 854 -17.78 20.68 -1.50
CA VAL A 854 -17.08 19.40 -1.43
C VAL A 854 -18.08 18.26 -1.26
N ALA A 855 -17.69 17.09 -1.75
CA ALA A 855 -18.39 15.84 -1.51
C ALA A 855 -17.36 14.72 -1.36
N LEU A 856 -17.69 13.70 -0.57
CA LEU A 856 -16.83 12.54 -0.38
C LEU A 856 -17.26 11.44 -1.34
N THR A 857 -16.44 11.16 -2.36
CA THR A 857 -16.57 9.95 -3.16
C THR A 857 -15.96 8.78 -2.41
N ARG A 858 -16.75 7.73 -2.15
CA ARG A 858 -16.26 6.46 -1.58
C ARG A 858 -16.16 5.40 -2.68
N VAL A 859 -15.24 4.47 -2.49
CA VAL A 859 -14.85 3.48 -3.52
C VAL A 859 -14.92 2.09 -2.93
N ALA A 860 -15.61 1.18 -3.61
CA ALA A 860 -15.67 -0.22 -3.20
C ALA A 860 -14.32 -0.93 -3.47
N PRO A 861 -13.96 -1.93 -2.64
CA PRO A 861 -12.84 -2.81 -2.95
C PRO A 861 -13.12 -3.64 -4.22
N ALA A 862 -12.07 -4.25 -4.78
CA ALA A 862 -12.19 -5.05 -6.00
C ALA A 862 -13.27 -6.15 -5.87
N GLY A 863 -14.18 -6.24 -6.84
CA GLY A 863 -15.26 -7.23 -6.87
C GLY A 863 -16.47 -6.93 -5.96
N SER A 864 -16.40 -5.88 -5.14
CA SER A 864 -17.48 -5.48 -4.23
C SER A 864 -18.30 -4.32 -4.81
N MET A 865 -19.59 -4.27 -4.44
CA MET A 865 -20.45 -3.10 -4.61
C MET A 865 -20.60 -2.29 -3.31
N ILE A 866 -20.08 -2.81 -2.20
CA ILE A 866 -20.17 -2.19 -0.88
C ILE A 866 -18.97 -1.25 -0.70
N VAL A 867 -19.26 0.04 -0.66
CA VAL A 867 -18.28 1.15 -0.57
C VAL A 867 -17.89 1.53 0.86
N ASN A 868 -18.40 0.81 1.88
CA ASN A 868 -18.16 1.17 3.27
C ASN A 868 -16.69 0.97 3.70
N SER A 869 -16.13 1.96 4.40
CA SER A 869 -14.76 1.96 4.91
C SER A 869 -14.48 0.86 5.93
N SER A 870 -15.49 0.44 6.72
CA SER A 870 -15.37 -0.70 7.64
C SER A 870 -15.15 -2.05 6.95
N ARG A 871 -15.37 -2.14 5.63
CA ARG A 871 -15.14 -3.33 4.79
C ARG A 871 -14.04 -3.12 3.74
N GLY A 872 -13.11 -2.19 3.98
CA GLY A 872 -11.98 -1.95 3.09
C GLY A 872 -12.26 -1.01 1.91
N GLY A 873 -13.34 -0.23 1.98
CA GLY A 873 -13.61 0.85 1.03
C GLY A 873 -12.63 2.02 1.17
N GLY A 874 -12.24 2.61 0.04
CA GLY A 874 -11.39 3.80 -0.05
C GLY A 874 -12.17 5.06 -0.40
N SER A 875 -11.46 6.14 -0.75
CA SER A 875 -12.05 7.38 -1.24
C SER A 875 -11.28 7.96 -2.44
N LYS A 876 -11.85 8.99 -3.07
CA LYS A 876 -11.17 9.81 -4.09
C LYS A 876 -11.48 11.28 -3.86
N ASP A 877 -10.66 12.17 -4.43
CA ASP A 877 -11.04 13.57 -4.60
C ASP A 877 -12.25 13.67 -5.54
N THR A 878 -13.15 14.61 -5.25
CA THR A 878 -14.34 14.88 -6.06
C THR A 878 -14.29 16.32 -6.55
N TRP A 879 -14.23 16.50 -7.86
CA TRP A 879 -14.21 17.79 -8.54
C TRP A 879 -15.62 18.22 -8.91
N LEU A 880 -16.19 19.11 -8.09
CA LEU A 880 -17.51 19.70 -8.32
C LEU A 880 -17.34 20.98 -9.15
N LEU A 881 -18.01 21.07 -10.30
CA LEU A 881 -17.86 22.21 -11.21
C LEU A 881 -19.04 23.20 -11.07
N GLY A 882 -18.75 24.50 -11.02
CA GLY A 882 -19.75 25.57 -10.82
C GLY A 882 -20.41 26.09 -12.11
N GLY A 883 -19.74 25.98 -13.27
CA GLY A 883 -20.18 26.58 -14.54
C GLY A 883 -20.00 28.11 -14.61
N ALA A 884 -19.99 28.67 -15.83
CA ALA A 884 -19.60 30.06 -16.11
C ALA A 884 -20.59 31.17 -15.67
N ASP A 885 -21.77 30.82 -15.16
CA ASP A 885 -22.86 31.77 -14.84
C ASP A 885 -23.06 32.00 -13.33
N GLU A 886 -22.17 31.49 -12.48
CA GLU A 886 -22.25 31.75 -11.03
C GLU A 886 -21.29 32.88 -10.64
N PRO A 887 -21.77 33.97 -10.00
CA PRO A 887 -20.87 34.99 -9.48
C PRO A 887 -19.96 34.33 -8.45
N SER A 888 -18.66 34.62 -8.55
CA SER A 888 -17.69 34.32 -7.48
C SER A 888 -18.28 34.79 -6.15
N VAL A 889 -18.56 33.83 -5.26
CA VAL A 889 -19.17 34.07 -3.94
C VAL A 889 -18.29 34.96 -3.10
#